data_AF-A0A2U1FF21-F1
#
_entry.id   AF-A0A2U1FF21-F1
#
_cell.length_a   1.000
_cell.length_b   1.000
_cell.length_c   1.000
_cell.angle_alpha   90.00
_cell.angle_beta   90.00
_cell.angle_gamma   90.00
#
_symmetry.space_group_name_H-M   'P 1'
#
loop_
_entity.id
_entity.type
_entity.pdbx_description
1 polymer ?
#
loop_
_entity_poly.entity_id
_entity_poly.type
_entity_poly.pdbx_seq_one_letter_code
_entity_poly.pdbx_strand_id
1 'polypeptide(L)'
;MWYKSLCCFFALSLSFFYAEAQSQPEKNTYKGRIVCAESGKGLENVICQVMNADGRTIDFSFSDKDGFFVSNIRDDSHAILFKLLGYHDYKISIEKLRLIKNGRIVLSVSTQNLQEVVVSIPPITNHNDTIKYNVNSFRGQEDKYIVDILKKLPGIKVSENGAISYMGESINKFYIEGRDLLGGQYNLATNNLDVDAVSSVEVLENNQHVKALKGVEYSEKAAINLRLKKGYTVRPFGEAKLGAGASPFLYDGRGFAAYLSNTLQIMSNLKGGNNGSFILNELDEKLDIGNIFSYEPLTSDAVIAPSPRGVPLPMERHLFNKTILGSVNTLIPLNKESELKINFAYGEDKTNQEFSLLQSLATGNNTLNISERSEFQKKTGNTRLSATYEHNSTNKYIQDQLVYYRKKIKTNTIVNGDDDFQVLNTGELYHIQNDFQSLFKFDNNQTFKANSFFRFSFNDEDLEKQHHVNVPKDNINETFYNKHLVAKNRISSTFDMLGNSLYLELNMKYQKKDMRNTLKIEEMNTIWGTFKPSQEINIERLQVGFSPSYQIKTKSDRSVIKLNLPFSYSRYSSDNSESQKKDERFIFSPSFSWTYKINYQWELYTRLGRDFDYVEDISLLDAPYLRGYRAIYIPSGSFNHSDNYNISERIRYKNLVDMLFFNLNILYRHSSFNFINKYHNTPQWAYHTTEQHRNEGSLFSVVSDISKTIIPWKLSLTFSPSYTHIKSRLIQQDMRIRNITNILSFSAKTEWKAIEKFTLIYNVLGRGTWNKNNIRETLLLKDFSQNLSLFFFPTKQIDLSITADHVLYEKKKNKYLSFFFLDLAASYKYKRMEFGITANNLLNNDIFSITSVSTVNSYFQQMPLRGREFMFSLKFNF
;
A
#
# COMPACT_ATOMS: atom_id res chain seq x y z
N MET A 1 -44.24 -38.92 9.09
CA MET A 1 -44.63 -39.20 10.49
C MET A 1 -43.85 -38.25 11.39
N TRP A 2 -44.45 -37.80 12.50
CA TRP A 2 -44.09 -36.63 13.33
C TRP A 2 -44.87 -35.34 12.98
N TYR A 3 -46.17 -35.36 13.30
CA TYR A 3 -47.02 -34.18 13.49
C TYR A 3 -48.26 -34.61 14.30
N LYS A 4 -48.13 -34.80 15.64
CA LYS A 4 -49.29 -35.05 16.52
C LYS A 4 -49.09 -34.96 18.06
N SER A 5 -48.16 -34.14 18.56
CA SER A 5 -47.96 -33.99 20.03
C SER A 5 -47.94 -32.54 20.55
N LEU A 6 -48.70 -31.62 19.93
CA LEU A 6 -48.76 -30.22 20.38
C LEU A 6 -50.15 -29.72 20.85
N CYS A 7 -51.16 -30.58 21.05
CA CYS A 7 -52.52 -30.13 21.42
C CYS A 7 -53.09 -30.67 22.75
N CYS A 8 -52.36 -31.47 23.53
CA CYS A 8 -52.91 -32.06 24.77
C CYS A 8 -52.33 -31.50 26.08
N PHE A 9 -51.46 -30.49 26.03
CA PHE A 9 -50.87 -29.90 27.24
C PHE A 9 -51.56 -28.62 27.74
N PHE A 10 -52.64 -28.17 27.09
CA PHE A 10 -53.27 -26.87 27.35
C PHE A 10 -54.71 -26.91 27.90
N ALA A 11 -55.27 -28.09 28.22
CA ALA A 11 -56.71 -28.20 28.54
C ALA A 11 -57.10 -29.05 29.76
N LEU A 12 -56.15 -29.48 30.62
CA LEU A 12 -56.46 -30.41 31.72
C LEU A 12 -55.82 -30.05 33.07
N SER A 13 -55.56 -28.76 33.32
CA SER A 13 -55.23 -28.24 34.65
C SER A 13 -56.32 -27.30 35.21
N LEU A 14 -57.49 -27.24 34.58
CA LEU A 14 -58.71 -26.73 35.21
C LEU A 14 -59.36 -27.87 36.00
N SER A 15 -59.74 -27.58 37.25
CA SER A 15 -60.56 -28.40 38.18
C SER A 15 -59.83 -29.36 39.12
N PHE A 16 -58.91 -28.86 39.94
CA PHE A 16 -58.78 -29.29 41.35
C PHE A 16 -58.05 -28.20 42.12
N PHE A 17 -58.78 -27.39 42.88
CA PHE A 17 -58.45 -26.85 44.21
C PHE A 17 -59.45 -25.73 44.52
N TYR A 18 -60.52 -26.14 45.18
CA TYR A 18 -61.43 -25.25 45.92
C TYR A 18 -60.84 -25.01 47.30
N ALA A 19 -61.00 -23.77 47.77
CA ALA A 19 -61.03 -23.31 49.15
C ALA A 19 -59.71 -23.27 49.95
N GLU A 20 -59.15 -22.06 50.06
CA GLU A 20 -58.88 -21.44 51.36
C GLU A 20 -59.28 -19.97 51.27
N ALA A 21 -60.39 -19.63 51.93
CA ALA A 21 -60.80 -18.27 52.17
C ALA A 21 -59.95 -17.71 53.31
N GLN A 22 -59.03 -16.81 52.98
CA GLN A 22 -58.45 -15.88 53.94
C GLN A 22 -58.73 -14.45 53.47
N SER A 23 -59.26 -13.68 54.41
CA SER A 23 -59.62 -12.26 54.35
C SER A 23 -58.74 -11.41 53.44
N GLN A 24 -59.35 -10.71 52.47
CA GLN A 24 -58.71 -9.58 51.81
C GLN A 24 -58.54 -8.45 52.83
N PRO A 25 -57.31 -7.94 53.06
CA PRO A 25 -57.15 -6.66 53.72
C PRO A 25 -57.72 -5.58 52.79
N GLU A 26 -58.43 -4.60 53.38
CA GLU A 26 -58.88 -3.41 52.66
C GLU A 26 -57.72 -2.83 51.84
N LYS A 27 -57.87 -2.80 50.51
CA LYS A 27 -56.90 -2.12 49.65
C LYS A 27 -56.95 -0.63 50.00
N ASN A 28 -55.93 -0.16 50.71
CA ASN A 28 -55.75 1.25 51.03
C ASN A 28 -55.36 1.99 49.73
N THR A 29 -56.36 2.27 48.90
CA THR A 29 -56.16 2.93 47.60
C THR A 29 -56.19 4.44 47.76
N TYR A 30 -55.27 5.13 47.10
CA TYR A 30 -55.30 6.59 47.00
C TYR A 30 -55.77 6.99 45.61
N LYS A 31 -56.78 7.86 45.59
CA LYS A 31 -57.35 8.42 44.36
C LYS A 31 -57.00 9.89 44.28
N GLY A 32 -56.53 10.32 43.12
CA GLY A 32 -56.18 11.72 42.88
C GLY A 32 -56.38 12.11 41.44
N ARG A 33 -56.13 13.39 41.13
CA ARG A 33 -56.20 13.94 39.78
C ARG A 33 -54.95 14.74 39.47
N ILE A 34 -54.31 14.44 38.34
CA ILE A 34 -53.07 15.06 37.89
C ILE A 34 -53.42 16.08 36.81
N VAL A 35 -52.96 17.32 36.98
CA VAL A 35 -53.23 18.42 36.06
C VAL A 35 -51.95 19.16 35.66
N CYS A 36 -51.97 19.77 34.49
CA CYS A 36 -50.92 20.68 34.01
C CYS A 36 -50.95 22.00 34.80
N ALA A 37 -49.78 22.47 35.26
CA ALA A 37 -49.63 23.72 36.00
C ALA A 37 -50.08 24.94 35.18
N GLU A 38 -49.78 24.93 33.88
CA GLU A 38 -49.96 26.05 32.97
C GLU A 38 -51.38 26.13 32.38
N SER A 39 -52.01 24.98 32.12
CA SER A 39 -53.33 24.92 31.47
C SER A 39 -54.47 24.48 32.38
N GLY A 40 -54.17 23.89 33.54
CA GLY A 40 -55.17 23.35 34.46
C GLY A 40 -55.92 22.11 33.95
N LYS A 41 -55.62 21.62 32.74
CA LYS A 41 -56.24 20.42 32.16
C LYS A 41 -55.69 19.14 32.78
N GLY A 42 -56.53 18.11 32.84
CA GLY A 42 -56.14 16.75 33.26
C GLY A 42 -55.06 16.18 32.34
N LEU A 43 -54.10 15.48 32.92
CA LEU A 43 -52.99 14.86 32.19
C LEU A 43 -53.20 13.36 32.07
N GLU A 44 -53.35 12.87 30.85
CA GLU A 44 -53.51 11.44 30.53
C GLU A 44 -52.17 10.70 30.52
N ASN A 45 -52.18 9.41 30.84
CA ASN A 45 -51.03 8.50 30.77
C ASN A 45 -49.83 8.90 31.64
N VAL A 46 -50.06 9.66 32.71
CA VAL A 46 -49.01 9.94 33.70
C VAL A 46 -48.71 8.66 34.46
N ILE A 47 -47.45 8.23 34.42
CA ILE A 47 -46.95 7.08 35.17
C ILE A 47 -46.86 7.47 36.65
N CYS A 48 -47.59 6.76 37.51
CA CYS A 48 -47.56 6.93 38.96
C CYS A 48 -46.84 5.73 39.58
N GLN A 49 -45.58 5.87 39.98
CA GLN A 49 -44.77 4.81 40.57
C GLN A 49 -44.78 4.91 42.09
N VAL A 50 -45.32 3.90 42.77
CA VAL A 50 -45.25 3.79 44.23
C VAL A 50 -43.90 3.17 44.59
N MET A 51 -43.17 3.81 45.50
CA MET A 51 -41.81 3.45 45.88
C MET A 51 -41.72 3.12 47.37
N ASN A 52 -40.90 2.14 47.73
CA ASN A 52 -40.55 1.85 49.12
C ASN A 52 -39.43 2.78 49.64
N ALA A 53 -39.04 2.63 50.92
CA ALA A 53 -38.00 3.45 51.56
C ALA A 53 -36.62 3.36 50.86
N ASP A 54 -36.30 2.22 50.24
CA ASP A 54 -35.06 2.00 49.48
C ASP A 54 -35.08 2.61 48.07
N GLY A 55 -36.21 3.22 47.66
CA GLY A 55 -36.38 3.80 46.33
C GLY A 55 -36.64 2.76 45.23
N ARG A 56 -37.07 1.54 45.56
CA ARG A 56 -37.55 0.55 44.59
C ARG A 56 -39.03 0.74 44.32
N THR A 57 -39.43 0.65 43.05
CA THR A 57 -40.84 0.69 42.65
C THR A 57 -41.55 -0.61 43.05
N ILE A 58 -42.62 -0.50 43.82
CA ILE A 58 -43.39 -1.63 44.36
C ILE A 58 -44.81 -1.74 43.76
N ASP A 59 -45.31 -0.67 43.15
CA ASP A 59 -46.55 -0.66 42.35
C ASP A 59 -46.49 0.44 41.29
N PHE A 60 -47.30 0.33 40.23
CA PHE A 60 -47.45 1.38 39.23
C PHE A 60 -48.90 1.50 38.73
N SER A 61 -49.31 2.71 38.41
CA SER A 61 -50.60 3.00 37.78
C SER A 61 -50.46 4.13 36.75
N PHE A 62 -51.50 4.34 35.96
CA PHE A 62 -51.57 5.42 34.97
C PHE A 62 -52.78 6.32 35.26
N SER A 63 -52.68 7.59 34.90
CA SER A 63 -53.86 8.47 34.87
C SER A 63 -54.69 8.25 33.60
N ASP A 64 -56.01 8.41 33.73
CA ASP A 64 -56.95 8.38 32.62
C ASP A 64 -56.96 9.69 31.81
N LYS A 65 -57.80 9.73 30.76
CA LYS A 65 -57.99 10.90 29.87
C LYS A 65 -58.34 12.21 30.57
N ASP A 66 -58.94 12.14 31.76
CA ASP A 66 -59.38 13.30 32.54
C ASP A 66 -58.38 13.64 33.67
N GLY A 67 -57.30 12.88 33.77
CA GLY A 67 -56.18 13.02 34.71
C GLY A 67 -56.37 12.26 36.01
N PHE A 68 -57.41 11.45 36.18
CA PHE A 68 -57.64 10.70 37.41
C PHE A 68 -56.77 9.45 37.48
N PHE A 69 -56.23 9.16 38.67
CA PHE A 69 -55.43 7.96 38.91
C PHE A 69 -55.84 7.29 40.22
N VAL A 70 -55.57 5.98 40.31
CA VAL A 70 -55.72 5.18 41.52
C VAL A 70 -54.45 4.39 41.74
N SER A 71 -53.78 4.59 42.88
CA SER A 71 -52.59 3.84 43.26
C SER A 71 -52.83 3.04 44.54
N ASN A 72 -52.32 1.81 44.62
CA ASN A 72 -52.42 1.03 45.84
C ASN A 72 -51.30 1.45 46.80
N ILE A 73 -51.66 1.93 47.98
CA ILE A 73 -50.71 2.24 49.03
C ILE A 73 -50.65 1.03 49.97
N ARG A 74 -49.47 0.44 50.08
CA ARG A 74 -49.14 -0.64 51.02
C ARG A 74 -48.39 -0.08 52.22
N ASP A 75 -48.26 -0.85 53.29
CA ASP A 75 -47.58 -0.40 54.51
C ASP A 75 -46.09 -0.09 54.30
N ASP A 76 -45.47 -0.71 53.29
CA ASP A 76 -44.07 -0.46 52.87
C ASP A 76 -43.93 0.71 51.87
N SER A 77 -45.02 1.41 51.53
CA SER A 77 -45.02 2.53 50.58
C SER A 77 -44.51 3.82 51.23
N HIS A 78 -43.45 4.39 50.68
CA HIS A 78 -42.80 5.60 51.19
C HIS A 78 -43.10 6.86 50.36
N ALA A 79 -43.14 6.74 49.03
CA ALA A 79 -43.40 7.86 48.12
C ALA A 79 -44.10 7.44 46.82
N ILE A 80 -44.72 8.38 46.12
CA ILE A 80 -45.16 8.23 44.72
C ILE A 80 -44.38 9.19 43.84
N LEU A 81 -43.89 8.69 42.71
CA LEU A 81 -43.21 9.43 41.66
C LEU A 81 -44.10 9.49 40.42
N PHE A 82 -44.47 10.71 40.01
CA PHE A 82 -45.27 10.98 38.83
C PHE A 82 -44.37 11.37 37.67
N LYS A 83 -44.48 10.66 36.54
CA LYS A 83 -43.70 10.90 35.32
C LYS A 83 -44.59 11.01 34.10
N LEU A 84 -44.36 12.05 33.30
CA LEU A 84 -44.97 12.21 31.98
C LEU A 84 -43.97 12.88 31.04
N LEU A 85 -43.86 12.39 29.82
CA LEU A 85 -42.95 12.96 28.82
C LEU A 85 -43.31 14.43 28.56
N GLY A 86 -42.30 15.30 28.58
CA GLY A 86 -42.48 16.76 28.45
C GLY A 86 -42.86 17.48 29.75
N TYR A 87 -42.85 16.79 30.90
CA TYR A 87 -43.10 17.38 32.23
C TYR A 87 -41.95 17.06 33.19
N HIS A 88 -41.81 17.85 34.25
CA HIS A 88 -40.87 17.56 35.33
C HIS A 88 -41.39 16.40 36.20
N ASP A 89 -40.51 15.44 36.50
CA ASP A 89 -40.77 14.37 37.46
C ASP A 89 -41.16 14.97 38.83
N TYR A 90 -42.32 14.57 39.37
CA TYR A 90 -42.81 15.05 40.66
C TYR A 90 -42.88 13.91 41.68
N LYS A 91 -42.07 13.99 42.74
CA LYS A 91 -42.02 12.99 43.81
C LYS A 91 -42.65 13.53 45.09
N ILE A 92 -43.55 12.77 45.70
CA ILE A 92 -44.18 13.13 46.97
C ILE A 92 -44.23 11.93 47.93
N SER A 93 -43.88 12.14 49.20
CA SER A 93 -44.00 11.12 50.26
C SER A 93 -45.46 10.80 50.55
N ILE A 94 -45.77 9.55 50.91
CA ILE A 94 -47.15 9.11 51.23
C ILE A 94 -47.77 9.92 52.38
N GLU A 95 -46.98 10.32 53.38
CA GLU A 95 -47.45 11.16 54.50
C GLU A 95 -48.00 12.50 54.01
N LYS A 96 -47.23 13.20 53.17
CA LYS A 96 -47.65 14.47 52.54
C LYS A 96 -48.81 14.26 51.57
N LEU A 97 -48.83 13.15 50.85
CA LEU A 97 -49.89 12.83 49.90
C LEU A 97 -51.26 12.72 50.60
N ARG A 98 -51.32 12.09 51.77
CA ARG A 98 -52.54 11.96 52.58
C ARG A 98 -53.10 13.31 53.08
N LEU A 99 -52.27 14.35 53.16
CA LEU A 99 -52.68 15.69 53.59
C LEU A 99 -53.27 16.55 52.45
N ILE A 100 -53.18 16.11 51.19
CA ILE A 100 -53.69 16.86 50.05
C ILE A 100 -55.20 16.68 49.95
N LYS A 101 -55.94 17.72 50.35
CA LYS A 101 -57.41 17.80 50.15
C LYS A 101 -57.72 17.68 48.65
N ASN A 102 -58.57 16.71 48.29
CA ASN A 102 -59.01 16.38 46.92
C ASN A 102 -57.94 15.75 45.99
N GLY A 103 -56.77 15.37 46.52
CA GLY A 103 -55.76 14.60 45.80
C GLY A 103 -55.26 15.20 44.48
N ARG A 104 -55.28 16.53 44.37
CA ARG A 104 -54.83 17.25 43.17
C ARG A 104 -53.30 17.31 43.12
N ILE A 105 -52.71 16.73 42.09
CA ILE A 105 -51.28 16.75 41.79
C ILE A 105 -51.05 17.65 40.58
N VAL A 106 -50.02 18.49 40.63
CA VAL A 106 -49.73 19.46 39.58
C VAL A 106 -48.36 19.15 38.98
N LEU A 107 -48.31 18.93 37.67
CA LEU A 107 -47.07 18.75 36.91
C LEU A 107 -46.79 20.00 36.07
N SER A 108 -45.54 20.47 36.10
CA SER A 108 -45.06 21.59 35.27
C SER A 108 -44.36 21.08 34.01
N VAL A 109 -44.54 21.77 32.89
CA VAL A 109 -43.93 21.40 31.61
C VAL A 109 -42.39 21.53 31.72
N SER A 110 -41.67 20.52 31.23
CA SER A 110 -40.21 20.49 31.16
C SER A 110 -39.78 20.83 29.73
N THR A 111 -39.01 21.92 29.58
CA THR A 111 -38.46 22.38 28.29
C THR A 111 -37.12 21.74 27.94
N GLN A 112 -36.88 20.48 28.33
CA GLN A 112 -35.69 19.77 27.87
C GLN A 112 -35.86 19.42 26.39
N ASN A 113 -35.12 20.13 25.53
CA ASN A 113 -34.90 19.75 24.14
C ASN A 113 -34.39 18.30 24.11
N LEU A 114 -35.17 17.38 23.53
CA LEU A 114 -34.65 16.11 23.08
C LEU A 114 -33.48 16.43 22.14
N GLN A 115 -32.27 16.02 22.52
CA GLN A 115 -31.14 16.04 21.58
C GLN A 115 -31.57 15.25 20.36
N GLU A 116 -31.70 15.94 19.23
CA GLU A 116 -31.94 15.34 17.93
C GLU A 116 -30.89 14.24 17.75
N VAL A 117 -31.32 12.98 17.81
CA VAL A 117 -30.48 11.85 17.41
C VAL A 117 -30.37 11.99 15.90
N VAL A 118 -29.40 12.78 15.46
CA VAL A 118 -28.95 12.78 14.07
C VAL A 118 -28.51 11.34 13.81
N VAL A 119 -29.33 10.60 13.06
CA VAL A 119 -29.00 9.26 12.58
C VAL A 119 -27.86 9.43 11.57
N SER A 120 -26.66 9.61 12.09
CA SER A 120 -25.43 9.67 11.30
C SER A 120 -25.07 8.25 10.90
N ILE A 121 -24.83 8.04 9.62
CA ILE A 121 -24.34 6.74 9.13
C ILE A 121 -23.01 6.48 9.86
N PRO A 122 -22.88 5.34 10.56
CA PRO A 122 -21.64 5.03 11.28
C PRO A 122 -20.45 5.11 10.31
N PRO A 123 -19.33 5.73 10.71
CA PRO A 123 -18.17 5.89 9.83
C PRO A 123 -17.62 4.57 9.29
N ILE A 124 -17.74 3.51 10.10
CA ILE A 124 -17.36 2.15 9.75
C ILE A 124 -18.51 1.23 10.08
N THR A 125 -18.87 0.36 9.14
CA THR A 125 -19.73 -0.79 9.39
C THR A 125 -18.99 -2.06 9.05
N ASN A 126 -19.15 -3.10 9.86
CA ASN A 126 -18.64 -4.42 9.55
C ASN A 126 -19.80 -5.36 9.21
N HIS A 127 -19.66 -6.12 8.13
CA HIS A 127 -20.58 -7.18 7.78
C HIS A 127 -19.78 -8.39 7.28
N ASN A 128 -19.73 -9.45 8.10
CA ASN A 128 -18.91 -10.64 7.87
C ASN A 128 -17.42 -10.28 7.68
N ASP A 129 -16.86 -10.56 6.51
CA ASP A 129 -15.48 -10.27 6.13
C ASP A 129 -15.34 -8.90 5.43
N THR A 130 -16.39 -8.09 5.37
CA THR A 130 -16.36 -6.79 4.69
C THR A 130 -16.43 -5.64 5.69
N ILE A 131 -15.36 -4.86 5.74
CA ILE A 131 -15.32 -3.58 6.46
C ILE A 131 -15.65 -2.48 5.48
N LYS A 132 -16.73 -1.75 5.72
CA LYS A 132 -17.16 -0.64 4.88
C LYS A 132 -16.87 0.68 5.59
N TYR A 133 -16.02 1.50 4.98
CA TYR A 133 -15.72 2.87 5.38
C TYR A 133 -16.61 3.82 4.60
N ASN A 134 -17.42 4.61 5.30
CA ASN A 134 -18.19 5.68 4.69
C ASN A 134 -17.25 6.83 4.32
N VAL A 135 -17.11 7.13 3.02
CA VAL A 135 -16.18 8.16 2.53
C VAL A 135 -16.52 9.53 3.13
N ASN A 136 -17.81 9.88 3.25
CA ASN A 136 -18.22 11.18 3.80
C ASN A 136 -17.81 11.38 5.26
N SER A 137 -17.63 10.29 6.03
CA SER A 137 -17.23 10.37 7.44
C SER A 137 -15.73 10.65 7.62
N PHE A 138 -14.91 10.33 6.63
CA PHE A 138 -13.45 10.55 6.65
C PHE A 138 -13.01 11.72 5.78
N ARG A 139 -13.84 12.14 4.83
CA ARG A 139 -13.56 13.24 3.91
C ARG A 139 -13.40 14.58 4.62
N GLY A 140 -12.38 15.33 4.22
CA GLY A 140 -12.21 16.76 4.48
C GLY A 140 -12.48 17.58 3.21
N GLN A 141 -12.59 18.89 3.36
CA GLN A 141 -12.81 19.80 2.23
C GLN A 141 -11.55 19.91 1.33
N GLU A 142 -10.37 19.62 1.89
CA GLU A 142 -9.08 19.55 1.19
C GLU A 142 -8.94 18.32 0.29
N ASP A 143 -9.69 17.24 0.55
CA ASP A 143 -9.55 15.97 -0.17
C ASP A 143 -10.18 16.09 -1.58
N LYS A 144 -9.42 15.75 -2.62
CA LYS A 144 -9.86 15.87 -4.02
C LYS A 144 -10.03 14.50 -4.68
N TYR A 145 -9.11 13.58 -4.45
CA TYR A 145 -9.13 12.26 -5.08
C TYR A 145 -9.24 11.14 -4.04
N ILE A 146 -9.67 9.95 -4.46
CA ILE A 146 -9.89 8.83 -3.54
C ILE A 146 -8.60 8.39 -2.81
N VAL A 147 -7.41 8.60 -3.39
CA VAL A 147 -6.12 8.36 -2.70
C VAL A 147 -5.98 9.16 -1.40
N ASP A 148 -6.52 10.37 -1.33
CA ASP A 148 -6.46 11.23 -0.14
C ASP A 148 -7.26 10.60 1.01
N ILE A 149 -8.40 9.97 0.68
CA ILE A 149 -9.21 9.23 1.65
C ILE A 149 -8.53 7.93 2.05
N LEU A 150 -7.99 7.15 1.10
CA LEU A 150 -7.31 5.89 1.40
C LEU A 150 -6.15 6.08 2.39
N LYS A 151 -5.41 7.19 2.29
CA LYS A 151 -4.33 7.57 3.21
C LYS A 151 -4.80 7.90 4.64
N LYS A 152 -6.11 8.06 4.85
CA LYS A 152 -6.75 8.43 6.13
C LYS A 152 -7.50 7.27 6.76
N LEU A 153 -7.81 6.24 5.98
CA LEU A 153 -8.59 5.11 6.49
C LEU A 153 -7.74 4.28 7.46
N PRO A 154 -8.24 4.01 8.68
CA PRO A 154 -7.54 3.19 9.65
C PRO A 154 -7.16 1.82 9.10
N GLY A 155 -5.94 1.37 9.38
CA GLY A 155 -5.40 0.10 8.89
C GLY A 155 -5.04 0.07 7.40
N ILE A 156 -5.30 1.13 6.63
CA ILE A 156 -4.87 1.25 5.23
C ILE A 156 -3.65 2.16 5.12
N LYS A 157 -2.66 1.74 4.33
CA LYS A 157 -1.46 2.52 4.03
C LYS A 157 -1.22 2.55 2.53
N VAL A 158 -1.01 3.75 2.01
CA VAL A 158 -0.62 3.99 0.61
C VAL A 158 0.84 4.41 0.61
N SER A 159 1.69 3.65 -0.06
CA SER A 159 3.12 3.96 -0.20
C SER A 159 3.36 5.07 -1.23
N GLU A 160 4.59 5.59 -1.29
CA GLU A 160 4.96 6.69 -2.21
C GLU A 160 4.72 6.34 -3.69
N ASN A 161 4.91 5.07 -4.08
CA ASN A 161 4.63 4.61 -5.44
C ASN A 161 3.14 4.32 -5.69
N GLY A 162 2.26 4.56 -4.71
CA GLY A 162 0.81 4.33 -4.77
C GLY A 162 0.36 2.92 -4.41
N ALA A 163 1.27 1.97 -4.10
CA ALA A 163 0.85 0.64 -3.68
C ALA A 163 0.07 0.70 -2.35
N ILE A 164 -1.08 0.02 -2.31
CA ILE A 164 -1.98 0.01 -1.16
C ILE A 164 -1.79 -1.28 -0.35
N SER A 165 -1.73 -1.12 0.96
CA SER A 165 -1.68 -2.22 1.92
C SER A 165 -2.74 -2.07 3.01
N TYR A 166 -3.25 -3.20 3.50
CA TYR A 166 -4.15 -3.29 4.63
C TYR A 166 -3.48 -4.12 5.73
N MET A 167 -3.36 -3.56 6.94
CA MET A 167 -2.68 -4.19 8.09
C MET A 167 -1.28 -4.71 7.73
N GLY A 168 -0.53 -3.92 6.95
CA GLY A 168 0.85 -4.21 6.52
C GLY A 168 0.99 -5.25 5.38
N GLU A 169 -0.11 -5.79 4.85
CA GLU A 169 -0.10 -6.65 3.68
C GLU A 169 -0.59 -5.89 2.45
N SER A 170 0.08 -6.02 1.32
CA SER A 170 -0.43 -5.50 0.04
C SER A 170 -1.81 -6.08 -0.27
N ILE A 171 -2.67 -5.32 -0.95
CA ILE A 171 -3.95 -5.84 -1.43
C ILE A 171 -3.74 -6.79 -2.62
N ASN A 172 -4.61 -7.78 -2.81
CA ASN A 172 -4.55 -8.67 -3.98
C ASN A 172 -5.37 -8.16 -5.17
N LYS A 173 -6.45 -7.41 -4.92
CA LYS A 173 -7.33 -6.86 -5.96
C LYS A 173 -7.85 -5.47 -5.58
N PHE A 174 -8.08 -4.65 -6.60
CA PHE A 174 -8.70 -3.34 -6.46
C PHE A 174 -9.91 -3.25 -7.40
N TYR A 175 -11.10 -3.21 -6.80
CA TYR A 175 -12.36 -3.24 -7.52
C TYR A 175 -13.02 -1.86 -7.56
N ILE A 176 -13.75 -1.59 -8.65
CA ILE A 176 -14.71 -0.49 -8.74
C ILE A 176 -16.05 -1.09 -9.09
N GLU A 177 -17.04 -0.91 -8.22
CA GLU A 177 -18.33 -1.59 -8.31
C GLU A 177 -18.22 -3.12 -8.42
N GLY A 178 -17.25 -3.70 -7.69
CA GLY A 178 -17.02 -5.15 -7.66
C GLY A 178 -16.32 -5.73 -8.89
N ARG A 179 -15.80 -4.88 -9.79
CA ARG A 179 -15.07 -5.30 -11.01
C ARG A 179 -13.63 -4.79 -11.02
N ASP A 180 -12.71 -5.61 -11.51
CA ASP A 180 -11.26 -5.33 -11.56
C ASP A 180 -10.87 -4.75 -12.93
N LEU A 181 -11.27 -3.49 -13.18
CA LEU A 181 -11.03 -2.79 -14.45
C LEU A 181 -9.54 -2.60 -14.77
N LEU A 182 -8.75 -2.27 -13.75
CA LEU A 182 -7.35 -1.80 -13.91
C LEU A 182 -6.30 -2.87 -13.61
N GLY A 183 -6.67 -4.00 -13.01
CA GLY A 183 -5.71 -4.99 -12.53
C GLY A 183 -4.71 -4.35 -11.57
N GLY A 184 -3.42 -4.56 -11.81
CA GLY A 184 -2.35 -3.97 -11.02
C GLY A 184 -2.13 -2.46 -11.22
N GLN A 185 -2.78 -1.80 -12.18
CA GLN A 185 -2.59 -0.37 -12.48
C GLN A 185 -3.62 0.56 -11.80
N TYR A 186 -4.07 0.22 -10.58
CA TYR A 186 -5.12 0.96 -9.88
C TYR A 186 -4.76 2.41 -9.53
N ASN A 187 -3.50 2.81 -9.63
CA ASN A 187 -3.07 4.22 -9.51
C ASN A 187 -3.79 5.13 -10.54
N LEU A 188 -4.14 4.58 -11.71
CA LEU A 188 -4.92 5.28 -12.74
C LEU A 188 -6.34 5.62 -12.27
N ALA A 189 -6.89 4.92 -11.27
CA ALA A 189 -8.13 5.30 -10.60
C ALA A 189 -7.85 6.14 -9.35
N THR A 190 -6.95 5.70 -8.47
CA THR A 190 -6.83 6.31 -7.14
C THR A 190 -6.40 7.77 -7.18
N ASN A 191 -5.59 8.15 -8.17
CA ASN A 191 -5.08 9.50 -8.35
C ASN A 191 -5.98 10.40 -9.23
N ASN A 192 -7.11 9.88 -9.74
CA ASN A 192 -7.95 10.56 -10.73
C ASN A 192 -9.45 10.55 -10.39
N LEU A 193 -9.91 9.55 -9.65
CA LEU A 193 -11.32 9.44 -9.27
C LEU A 193 -11.63 10.43 -8.15
N ASP A 194 -12.52 11.38 -8.44
CA ASP A 194 -13.00 12.39 -7.49
C ASP A 194 -13.62 11.71 -6.26
N VAL A 195 -13.26 12.19 -5.08
CA VAL A 195 -13.85 11.73 -3.82
C VAL A 195 -15.37 11.88 -3.81
N ASP A 196 -15.92 12.87 -4.51
CA ASP A 196 -17.36 13.10 -4.62
C ASP A 196 -18.08 11.98 -5.38
N ALA A 197 -17.40 11.22 -6.23
CA ALA A 197 -17.99 10.10 -6.95
C ALA A 197 -18.19 8.87 -6.05
N VAL A 198 -17.43 8.74 -4.96
CA VAL A 198 -17.36 7.53 -4.13
C VAL A 198 -18.26 7.68 -2.89
N SER A 199 -19.06 6.65 -2.62
CA SER A 199 -19.90 6.55 -1.43
C SER A 199 -19.21 5.81 -0.28
N SER A 200 -18.52 4.72 -0.57
CA SER A 200 -17.79 3.95 0.44
C SER A 200 -16.59 3.21 -0.13
N VAL A 201 -15.59 2.99 0.73
CA VAL A 201 -14.47 2.07 0.49
C VAL A 201 -14.73 0.80 1.28
N GLU A 202 -14.77 -0.35 0.61
CA GLU A 202 -14.93 -1.66 1.22
C GLU A 202 -13.58 -2.38 1.26
N VAL A 203 -13.13 -2.82 2.43
CA VAL A 203 -12.03 -3.78 2.58
C VAL A 203 -12.66 -5.16 2.68
N LEU A 204 -12.37 -6.00 1.69
CA LEU A 204 -12.78 -7.40 1.64
C LEU A 204 -11.66 -8.23 2.27
N GLU A 205 -11.82 -8.60 3.53
CA GLU A 205 -10.89 -9.49 4.24
C GLU A 205 -11.01 -10.90 3.69
N ASN A 206 -9.92 -11.68 3.76
CA ASN A 206 -9.88 -13.06 3.25
C ASN A 206 -10.35 -13.20 1.79
N ASN A 207 -10.08 -12.20 0.95
CA ASN A 207 -10.65 -12.08 -0.38
C ASN A 207 -10.22 -13.27 -1.27
N GLN A 208 -11.22 -14.00 -1.77
CA GLN A 208 -11.08 -15.06 -2.75
C GLN A 208 -11.83 -14.66 -4.03
N HIS A 209 -11.07 -14.11 -4.99
CA HIS A 209 -11.59 -13.66 -6.30
C HIS A 209 -12.12 -14.81 -7.14
N VAL A 210 -11.43 -15.95 -7.13
CA VAL A 210 -11.82 -17.14 -7.90
C VAL A 210 -12.98 -17.82 -7.19
N LYS A 211 -14.20 -17.69 -7.72
CA LYS A 211 -15.41 -18.20 -7.06
C LYS A 211 -15.36 -19.70 -6.80
N ALA A 212 -14.81 -20.47 -7.74
CA ALA A 212 -14.61 -21.90 -7.62
C ALA A 212 -13.59 -22.32 -6.52
N LEU A 213 -12.83 -21.39 -5.92
CA LEU A 213 -11.97 -21.67 -4.77
C LEU A 213 -12.61 -21.35 -3.42
N LYS A 214 -13.79 -20.71 -3.39
CA LYS A 214 -14.49 -20.42 -2.14
C LYS A 214 -14.85 -21.73 -1.43
N GLY A 215 -14.48 -21.81 -0.15
CA GLY A 215 -14.65 -23.01 0.68
C GLY A 215 -13.58 -24.10 0.48
N VAL A 216 -12.81 -24.06 -0.62
CA VAL A 216 -11.73 -25.03 -0.90
C VAL A 216 -10.40 -24.51 -0.35
N GLU A 217 -10.02 -23.28 -0.74
CA GLU A 217 -8.74 -22.67 -0.37
C GLU A 217 -8.96 -21.43 0.49
N TYR A 218 -8.27 -21.37 1.63
CA TYR A 218 -8.29 -20.18 2.49
C TYR A 218 -7.37 -19.10 1.90
N SER A 219 -7.86 -17.85 1.87
CA SER A 219 -7.08 -16.67 1.48
C SER A 219 -6.93 -15.77 2.69
N GLU A 220 -5.72 -15.27 2.93
CA GLU A 220 -5.42 -14.29 3.98
C GLU A 220 -5.32 -12.85 3.45
N LYS A 221 -5.42 -12.70 2.12
CA LYS A 221 -5.19 -11.46 1.40
C LYS A 221 -6.43 -10.59 1.42
N ALA A 222 -6.25 -9.28 1.56
CA ALA A 222 -7.35 -8.32 1.47
C ALA A 222 -7.48 -7.76 0.04
N ALA A 223 -8.70 -7.37 -0.33
CA ALA A 223 -8.97 -6.54 -1.49
C ALA A 223 -9.65 -5.23 -1.09
N ILE A 224 -9.56 -4.23 -1.97
CA ILE A 224 -10.32 -2.98 -1.84
C ILE A 224 -11.39 -2.94 -2.92
N ASN A 225 -12.59 -2.48 -2.57
CA ASN A 225 -13.65 -2.20 -3.52
C ASN A 225 -14.22 -0.80 -3.29
N LEU A 226 -14.26 0.01 -4.35
CA LEU A 226 -14.90 1.32 -4.34
C LEU A 226 -16.37 1.18 -4.75
N ARG A 227 -17.26 1.70 -3.91
CA ARG A 227 -18.67 1.90 -4.24
C ARG A 227 -18.91 3.34 -4.62
N LEU A 228 -19.47 3.58 -5.79
CA LEU A 228 -19.84 4.86 -6.32
C LEU A 228 -21.21 5.31 -5.79
N LYS A 229 -21.49 6.60 -5.86
CA LYS A 229 -22.84 7.11 -5.65
C LYS A 229 -23.68 6.79 -6.90
N LYS A 230 -24.98 6.50 -6.73
CA LYS A 230 -25.89 6.11 -7.82
C LYS A 230 -25.87 7.05 -9.04
N GLY A 231 -25.68 8.36 -8.81
CA GLY A 231 -25.59 9.34 -9.90
C GLY A 231 -24.35 9.20 -10.78
N TYR A 232 -23.29 8.53 -10.32
CA TYR A 232 -22.03 8.35 -11.05
C TYR A 232 -21.95 6.99 -11.78
N THR A 233 -22.88 6.07 -11.50
CA THR A 233 -22.96 4.77 -12.21
C THR A 233 -23.83 4.82 -13.47
N VAL A 234 -24.61 5.90 -13.65
CA VAL A 234 -25.63 6.01 -14.72
C VAL A 234 -25.28 7.01 -15.82
N ARG A 235 -24.29 7.87 -15.61
CA ARG A 235 -23.86 8.87 -16.58
C ARG A 235 -22.34 9.03 -16.57
N PRO A 236 -21.72 9.45 -17.68
CA PRO A 236 -20.33 9.83 -17.70
C PRO A 236 -20.07 11.00 -16.75
N PHE A 237 -18.90 11.01 -16.13
CA PHE A 237 -18.44 12.10 -15.28
C PHE A 237 -16.93 12.28 -15.46
N GLY A 238 -16.43 13.44 -15.09
CA GLY A 238 -15.02 13.72 -15.25
C GLY A 238 -14.61 15.11 -14.84
N GLU A 239 -13.34 15.40 -15.09
CA GLU A 239 -12.75 16.70 -14.86
C GLU A 239 -11.76 17.07 -15.97
N ALA A 240 -11.65 18.37 -16.23
CA ALA A 240 -10.60 18.96 -17.05
C ALA A 240 -9.94 20.09 -16.27
N LYS A 241 -8.61 20.10 -16.17
CA LYS A 241 -7.82 21.12 -15.50
C LYS A 241 -6.76 21.64 -16.46
N LEU A 242 -6.63 22.96 -16.52
CA LEU A 242 -5.54 23.65 -17.19
C LEU A 242 -4.89 24.61 -16.22
N GLY A 243 -3.56 24.67 -16.23
CA GLY A 243 -2.78 25.57 -15.41
C GLY A 243 -1.61 26.15 -16.17
N ALA A 244 -1.28 27.40 -15.84
CA ALA A 244 -0.16 28.14 -16.38
C ALA A 244 0.52 28.91 -15.25
N GLY A 245 1.84 28.97 -15.26
CA GLY A 245 2.63 29.57 -14.20
C GLY A 245 3.95 30.18 -14.66
N ALA A 246 4.65 30.80 -13.71
CA ALA A 246 5.90 31.52 -13.94
C ALA A 246 6.95 31.21 -12.87
N SER A 247 8.20 31.54 -13.21
CA SER A 247 9.45 31.32 -12.44
C SER A 247 9.91 29.85 -12.29
N PRO A 248 10.18 29.07 -13.35
CA PRO A 248 10.14 29.36 -14.80
C PRO A 248 8.72 29.20 -15.38
N PHE A 249 8.53 29.30 -16.71
CA PHE A 249 7.22 29.02 -17.31
C PHE A 249 6.73 27.61 -16.95
N LEU A 250 5.55 27.51 -16.34
CA LEU A 250 4.92 26.26 -15.94
C LEU A 250 3.62 26.02 -16.71
N TYR A 251 3.32 24.74 -16.96
CA TYR A 251 2.02 24.29 -17.43
C TYR A 251 1.61 22.99 -16.72
N ASP A 252 0.30 22.81 -16.51
CA ASP A 252 -0.32 21.59 -15.94
C ASP A 252 -1.66 21.37 -16.64
N GLY A 253 -1.73 20.35 -17.49
CA GLY A 253 -2.95 19.92 -18.17
C GLY A 253 -3.37 18.56 -17.65
N ARG A 254 -4.63 18.42 -17.22
CA ARG A 254 -5.21 17.16 -16.76
C ARG A 254 -6.61 16.98 -17.32
N GLY A 255 -6.94 15.77 -17.72
CA GLY A 255 -8.24 15.36 -18.21
C GLY A 255 -8.55 13.96 -17.69
N PHE A 256 -9.70 13.81 -17.08
CA PHE A 256 -10.22 12.53 -16.61
C PHE A 256 -11.67 12.40 -17.05
N ALA A 257 -12.04 11.23 -17.56
CA ALA A 257 -13.42 10.90 -17.86
C ALA A 257 -13.67 9.42 -17.55
N ALA A 258 -14.81 9.13 -16.96
CA ALA A 258 -15.23 7.78 -16.64
C ALA A 258 -16.72 7.58 -16.90
N TYR A 259 -17.07 6.37 -17.34
CA TYR A 259 -18.44 5.87 -17.37
C TYR A 259 -18.43 4.45 -16.79
N LEU A 260 -18.97 4.30 -15.59
CA LEU A 260 -18.79 3.12 -14.74
C LEU A 260 -20.14 2.44 -14.47
N SER A 261 -20.74 1.93 -15.53
CA SER A 261 -22.03 1.23 -15.48
C SER A 261 -21.86 -0.27 -15.29
N ASN A 262 -22.96 -0.98 -15.04
CA ASN A 262 -22.96 -2.45 -14.94
C ASN A 262 -22.76 -3.16 -16.29
N THR A 263 -22.95 -2.46 -17.42
CA THR A 263 -22.86 -3.01 -18.78
C THR A 263 -21.59 -2.59 -19.52
N LEU A 264 -20.93 -1.53 -19.06
CA LEU A 264 -19.67 -1.02 -19.60
C LEU A 264 -18.99 -0.18 -18.53
N GLN A 265 -17.71 -0.47 -18.28
CA GLN A 265 -16.84 0.41 -17.50
C GLN A 265 -15.72 0.93 -18.42
N ILE A 266 -15.60 2.24 -18.55
CA ILE A 266 -14.52 2.89 -19.29
C ILE A 266 -13.94 4.03 -18.46
N MET A 267 -12.62 4.13 -18.44
CA MET A 267 -11.87 5.20 -17.76
C MET A 267 -10.73 5.70 -18.64
N SER A 268 -10.69 7.01 -18.86
CA SER A 268 -9.68 7.68 -19.66
C SER A 268 -8.97 8.77 -18.86
N ASN A 269 -7.65 8.78 -18.94
CA ASN A 269 -6.78 9.78 -18.31
C ASN A 269 -5.90 10.43 -19.38
N LEU A 270 -5.71 11.75 -19.29
CA LEU A 270 -4.71 12.51 -20.04
C LEU A 270 -4.08 13.51 -19.08
N LYS A 271 -2.75 13.50 -18.96
CA LYS A 271 -2.01 14.39 -18.06
C LYS A 271 -0.76 14.89 -18.76
N GLY A 272 -0.34 16.11 -18.47
CA GLY A 272 0.97 16.58 -18.85
C GLY A 272 1.33 17.88 -18.15
N GLY A 273 2.61 18.08 -17.89
CA GLY A 273 3.07 19.25 -17.16
C GLY A 273 4.59 19.31 -17.00
N ASN A 274 5.06 20.36 -16.35
CA ASN A 274 6.49 20.56 -16.04
C ASN A 274 6.74 21.11 -14.63
N ASN A 275 5.80 20.88 -13.72
CA ASN A 275 5.80 21.38 -12.33
C ASN A 275 6.52 20.44 -11.33
N GLY A 276 7.40 19.55 -11.79
CA GLY A 276 8.16 18.64 -10.94
C GLY A 276 7.43 17.37 -10.51
N SER A 277 6.21 17.13 -11.00
CA SER A 277 5.49 15.88 -10.74
C SER A 277 5.97 14.74 -11.67
N PHE A 278 6.26 13.57 -11.10
CA PHE A 278 6.63 12.37 -11.88
C PHE A 278 5.41 11.44 -12.05
N ILE A 279 4.59 11.70 -13.06
CA ILE A 279 3.31 11.00 -13.27
C ILE A 279 3.45 9.61 -13.91
N LEU A 280 4.62 9.24 -14.44
CA LEU A 280 4.84 7.92 -15.05
C LEU A 280 4.67 6.76 -14.07
N ASN A 281 4.82 7.00 -12.77
CA ASN A 281 4.60 6.02 -11.71
C ASN A 281 3.14 5.55 -11.59
N GLU A 282 2.19 6.26 -12.21
CA GLU A 282 0.79 5.82 -12.32
C GLU A 282 0.63 4.62 -13.25
N LEU A 283 1.58 4.42 -14.17
CA LEU A 283 1.60 3.28 -15.10
C LEU A 283 2.21 2.02 -14.46
N ASP A 284 2.87 2.15 -13.31
CA ASP A 284 3.55 1.04 -12.64
C ASP A 284 2.53 0.01 -12.15
N GLU A 285 2.63 -1.20 -12.72
CA GLU A 285 1.85 -2.35 -12.28
C GLU A 285 2.29 -2.78 -10.86
N LYS A 286 1.32 -2.82 -9.95
CA LYS A 286 1.55 -3.33 -8.60
C LYS A 286 1.54 -4.86 -8.63
N LEU A 287 2.42 -5.46 -7.83
CA LEU A 287 2.55 -6.92 -7.74
C LEU A 287 1.20 -7.55 -7.38
N ASP A 288 0.64 -8.38 -8.27
CA ASP A 288 -0.53 -9.20 -7.96
C ASP A 288 -0.10 -10.34 -7.03
N ILE A 289 -0.11 -10.06 -5.73
CA ILE A 289 0.19 -11.06 -4.71
C ILE A 289 -0.80 -12.23 -4.76
N GLY A 290 -1.99 -12.10 -5.36
CA GLY A 290 -2.94 -13.17 -5.61
C GLY A 290 -2.39 -14.23 -6.55
N ASN A 291 -1.59 -13.83 -7.55
CA ASN A 291 -1.00 -14.69 -8.56
C ASN A 291 0.54 -14.55 -8.65
N ILE A 292 1.24 -14.90 -7.57
CA ILE A 292 2.72 -14.85 -7.50
C ILE A 292 3.38 -15.79 -8.53
N PHE A 293 2.70 -16.84 -8.98
CA PHE A 293 3.25 -17.79 -9.97
C PHE A 293 3.69 -17.11 -11.27
N SER A 294 2.88 -16.16 -11.77
CA SER A 294 3.14 -15.44 -13.02
C SER A 294 4.09 -14.26 -12.85
N TYR A 295 4.55 -13.96 -11.62
CA TYR A 295 5.58 -12.95 -11.42
C TYR A 295 6.92 -13.44 -11.97
N GLU A 296 7.49 -12.70 -12.92
CA GLU A 296 8.88 -12.84 -13.34
C GLU A 296 9.49 -11.43 -13.43
N PRO A 297 10.63 -11.17 -12.77
CA PRO A 297 11.29 -9.87 -12.86
C PRO A 297 11.75 -9.61 -14.30
N LEU A 298 11.72 -8.34 -14.71
CA LEU A 298 12.33 -7.91 -15.97
C LEU A 298 13.85 -7.91 -15.83
N THR A 299 14.55 -8.07 -16.94
CA THR A 299 16.01 -7.91 -16.99
C THR A 299 16.38 -6.49 -16.56
N SER A 300 17.33 -6.36 -15.65
CA SER A 300 17.90 -5.07 -15.29
C SER A 300 18.83 -4.58 -16.40
N ASP A 301 18.91 -3.27 -16.58
CA ASP A 301 19.86 -2.65 -17.50
C ASP A 301 21.30 -3.06 -17.11
N ALA A 302 22.04 -3.59 -18.08
CA ALA A 302 23.42 -4.01 -17.94
C ALA A 302 24.38 -2.82 -17.92
N VAL A 303 24.04 -1.73 -18.62
CA VAL A 303 24.84 -0.50 -18.71
C VAL A 303 24.12 0.71 -18.09
N ILE A 304 24.88 1.57 -17.41
CA ILE A 304 24.35 2.67 -16.60
C ILE A 304 25.14 3.95 -16.85
N ALA A 305 24.43 5.04 -17.13
CA ALA A 305 24.99 6.38 -17.17
C ALA A 305 25.08 7.01 -15.76
N PRO A 306 26.06 7.88 -15.49
CA PRO A 306 26.09 8.65 -14.26
C PRO A 306 24.77 9.41 -14.06
N SER A 307 24.24 9.39 -12.84
CA SER A 307 22.95 10.02 -12.51
C SER A 307 22.96 10.51 -11.06
N PRO A 308 22.09 11.48 -10.71
CA PRO A 308 21.97 11.95 -9.34
C PRO A 308 21.64 10.78 -8.39
N ARG A 309 22.35 10.69 -7.26
CA ARG A 309 22.02 9.74 -6.18
C ARG A 309 20.70 10.16 -5.52
N GLY A 310 20.00 9.18 -4.94
CA GLY A 310 18.67 9.38 -4.34
C GLY A 310 18.60 10.57 -3.38
N VAL A 311 17.58 11.40 -3.59
CA VAL A 311 17.33 12.63 -2.84
C VAL A 311 16.16 12.39 -1.90
N PRO A 312 16.33 12.49 -0.57
CA PRO A 312 15.25 12.36 0.41
C PRO A 312 14.42 13.65 0.52
N LEU A 313 14.03 14.21 -0.63
CA LEU A 313 13.05 15.29 -0.74
C LEU A 313 11.97 14.85 -1.73
N PRO A 314 10.73 15.35 -1.59
CA PRO A 314 9.71 15.16 -2.62
C PRO A 314 10.24 15.56 -4.00
N MET A 315 9.87 14.79 -5.03
CA MET A 315 10.32 15.02 -6.42
C MET A 315 9.92 16.41 -6.90
N GLU A 316 8.77 16.92 -6.46
CA GLU A 316 8.25 18.25 -6.77
C GLU A 316 9.19 19.39 -6.34
N ARG A 317 10.16 19.13 -5.45
CA ARG A 317 11.15 20.14 -5.01
C ARG A 317 12.38 20.22 -5.90
N HIS A 318 12.72 19.17 -6.64
CA HIS A 318 14.03 19.04 -7.30
C HIS A 318 13.97 18.49 -8.73
N LEU A 319 12.83 17.95 -9.16
CA LEU A 319 12.69 17.36 -10.49
C LEU A 319 12.38 18.45 -11.52
N PHE A 320 13.28 18.67 -12.48
CA PHE A 320 13.02 19.54 -13.63
C PHE A 320 12.65 18.68 -14.84
N ASN A 321 11.38 18.31 -14.93
CA ASN A 321 10.87 17.44 -15.97
C ASN A 321 9.82 18.10 -16.86
N LYS A 322 9.61 17.50 -18.03
CA LYS A 322 8.40 17.64 -18.86
C LYS A 322 7.81 16.26 -19.02
N THR A 323 6.56 16.10 -18.64
CA THR A 323 5.92 14.79 -18.56
C THR A 323 4.58 14.77 -19.28
N ILE A 324 4.22 13.64 -19.86
CA ILE A 324 2.91 13.37 -20.48
C ILE A 324 2.50 11.92 -20.20
N LEU A 325 1.21 11.71 -19.96
CA LEU A 325 0.61 10.39 -19.75
C LEU A 325 -0.78 10.37 -20.37
N GLY A 326 -1.10 9.30 -21.08
CA GLY A 326 -2.43 9.00 -21.59
C GLY A 326 -2.78 7.54 -21.30
N SER A 327 -4.01 7.27 -20.88
CA SER A 327 -4.51 5.90 -20.70
C SER A 327 -5.98 5.78 -21.05
N VAL A 328 -6.39 4.65 -21.61
CA VAL A 328 -7.78 4.26 -21.81
C VAL A 328 -7.95 2.82 -21.32
N ASN A 329 -8.89 2.61 -20.41
CA ASN A 329 -9.13 1.32 -19.76
C ASN A 329 -10.60 0.97 -19.92
N THR A 330 -10.90 -0.21 -20.44
CA THR A 330 -12.26 -0.63 -20.77
C THR A 330 -12.52 -2.04 -20.25
N LEU A 331 -13.66 -2.25 -19.59
CA LEU A 331 -14.18 -3.56 -19.17
C LEU A 331 -15.59 -3.73 -19.72
N ILE A 332 -15.78 -4.81 -20.48
CA ILE A 332 -17.03 -5.19 -21.13
C ILE A 332 -17.50 -6.52 -20.50
N PRO A 333 -18.55 -6.51 -19.67
CA PRO A 333 -19.22 -7.73 -19.24
C PRO A 333 -19.87 -8.41 -20.44
N LEU A 334 -19.44 -9.63 -20.74
CA LEU A 334 -20.01 -10.44 -21.83
C LEU A 334 -21.25 -11.19 -21.35
N ASN A 335 -21.25 -11.61 -20.09
CA ASN A 335 -22.41 -12.19 -19.39
C ASN A 335 -22.22 -12.02 -17.86
N LYS A 336 -22.98 -12.77 -17.04
CA LYS A 336 -22.90 -12.69 -15.56
C LYS A 336 -21.58 -13.21 -14.97
N GLU A 337 -20.86 -14.02 -15.72
CA GLU A 337 -19.66 -14.74 -15.28
C GLU A 337 -18.42 -14.42 -16.12
N SER A 338 -18.59 -13.82 -17.31
CA SER A 338 -17.51 -13.50 -18.23
C SER A 338 -17.38 -12.01 -18.50
N GLU A 339 -16.14 -11.54 -18.58
CA GLU A 339 -15.79 -10.16 -18.91
C GLU A 339 -14.53 -10.09 -19.78
N LEU A 340 -14.44 -9.04 -20.60
CA LEU A 340 -13.28 -8.69 -21.42
C LEU A 340 -12.74 -7.34 -20.97
N LYS A 341 -11.44 -7.26 -20.71
CA LYS A 341 -10.71 -6.05 -20.31
C LYS A 341 -9.71 -5.67 -21.38
N ILE A 342 -9.68 -4.40 -21.77
CA ILE A 342 -8.71 -3.84 -22.72
C ILE A 342 -8.17 -2.55 -22.13
N ASN A 343 -6.87 -2.55 -21.82
CA ASN A 343 -6.19 -1.42 -21.20
C ASN A 343 -5.01 -0.99 -22.07
N PHE A 344 -4.97 0.30 -22.42
CA PHE A 344 -3.88 0.94 -23.13
C PHE A 344 -3.35 2.10 -22.31
N ALA A 345 -2.04 2.21 -22.17
CA ALA A 345 -1.41 3.35 -21.55
C ALA A 345 -0.09 3.70 -22.23
N TYR A 346 0.17 5.00 -22.34
CA TYR A 346 1.39 5.59 -22.85
C TYR A 346 1.84 6.72 -21.93
N GLY A 347 3.13 6.86 -21.70
CA GLY A 347 3.67 8.04 -21.06
C GLY A 347 5.11 8.30 -21.45
N GLU A 348 5.51 9.56 -21.38
CA GLU A 348 6.86 10.01 -21.61
C GLU A 348 7.27 11.06 -20.57
N ASP A 349 8.50 10.98 -20.08
CA ASP A 349 9.11 11.95 -19.18
C ASP A 349 10.49 12.34 -19.69
N LYS A 350 10.75 13.64 -19.80
CA LYS A 350 12.06 14.21 -20.07
C LYS A 350 12.52 15.02 -18.86
N THR A 351 13.54 14.54 -18.18
CA THR A 351 14.17 15.18 -17.02
C THR A 351 15.51 15.79 -17.41
N ASN A 352 15.78 17.01 -16.94
CA ASN A 352 17.08 17.68 -17.03
C ASN A 352 17.55 18.00 -15.61
N GLN A 353 18.81 17.75 -15.25
CA GLN A 353 19.29 18.03 -13.90
C GLN A 353 20.79 18.29 -13.88
N GLU A 354 21.24 19.23 -13.05
CA GLU A 354 22.64 19.42 -12.73
C GLU A 354 22.93 18.86 -11.33
N PHE A 355 24.12 18.30 -11.12
CA PHE A 355 24.56 17.93 -9.79
C PHE A 355 26.09 17.95 -9.69
N SER A 356 26.59 18.08 -8.47
CA SER A 356 27.99 17.84 -8.12
C SER A 356 28.06 16.70 -7.13
N LEU A 357 29.07 15.85 -7.29
CA LEU A 357 29.26 14.63 -6.51
C LEU A 357 30.72 14.54 -6.08
N LEU A 358 30.95 14.55 -4.76
CA LEU A 358 32.21 14.22 -4.13
C LEU A 358 32.11 12.81 -3.55
N GLN A 359 32.85 11.87 -4.12
CA GLN A 359 32.96 10.49 -3.66
C GLN A 359 34.24 10.34 -2.84
N SER A 360 34.14 9.82 -1.62
CA SER A 360 35.28 9.44 -0.78
C SER A 360 35.27 7.93 -0.58
N LEU A 361 36.14 7.24 -1.33
CA LEU A 361 36.23 5.78 -1.38
C LEU A 361 37.38 5.29 -0.49
N ALA A 362 37.11 4.34 0.40
CA ALA A 362 38.15 3.80 1.27
C ALA A 362 39.14 2.92 0.47
N THR A 363 40.44 3.16 0.60
CA THR A 363 41.50 2.41 -0.08
C THR A 363 42.57 1.90 0.87
N GLY A 364 42.17 1.04 1.81
CA GLY A 364 43.08 0.64 2.88
C GLY A 364 43.15 1.70 3.96
N ASN A 365 44.36 2.14 4.24
CA ASN A 365 44.64 3.25 5.16
C ASN A 365 44.42 4.63 4.51
N ASN A 366 44.21 4.68 3.18
CA ASN A 366 44.01 5.91 2.43
C ASN A 366 42.54 6.09 2.02
N THR A 367 42.21 7.28 1.52
CA THR A 367 40.90 7.58 0.94
C THR A 367 41.11 8.19 -0.44
N LEU A 368 40.47 7.61 -1.45
CA LEU A 368 40.41 8.17 -2.80
C LEU A 368 39.22 9.12 -2.90
N ASN A 369 39.49 10.39 -3.19
CA ASN A 369 38.45 11.40 -3.38
C ASN A 369 38.28 11.71 -4.87
N ILE A 370 37.03 11.78 -5.32
CA ILE A 370 36.66 12.03 -6.71
C ILE A 370 35.58 13.08 -6.72
N SER A 371 35.82 14.19 -7.41
CA SER A 371 34.89 15.32 -7.50
C SER A 371 34.45 15.50 -8.94
N GLU A 372 33.16 15.41 -9.19
CA GLU A 372 32.57 15.51 -10.52
C GLU A 372 31.39 16.50 -10.48
N ARG A 373 31.24 17.31 -11.52
CA ARG A 373 30.02 18.07 -11.81
C ARG A 373 29.40 17.49 -13.06
N SER A 374 28.08 17.29 -13.07
CA SER A 374 27.40 16.63 -14.18
C SER A 374 26.14 17.34 -14.60
N GLU A 375 25.92 17.41 -15.91
CA GLU A 375 24.66 17.79 -16.55
C GLU A 375 24.00 16.52 -17.08
N PHE A 376 22.84 16.19 -16.54
CA PHE A 376 22.13 14.94 -16.79
C PHE A 376 20.81 15.21 -17.50
N GLN A 377 20.61 14.58 -18.64
CA GLN A 377 19.35 14.57 -19.36
C GLN A 377 18.86 13.13 -19.50
N LYS A 378 17.61 12.87 -19.13
CA LYS A 378 16.99 11.55 -19.27
C LYS A 378 15.63 11.66 -19.92
N LYS A 379 15.40 10.85 -20.93
CA LYS A 379 14.11 10.65 -21.57
C LYS A 379 13.64 9.22 -21.32
N THR A 380 12.49 9.04 -20.71
CA THR A 380 11.86 7.74 -20.45
C THR A 380 10.51 7.68 -21.15
N GLY A 381 10.26 6.64 -21.94
CA GLY A 381 8.97 6.39 -22.58
C GLY A 381 8.46 5.00 -22.22
N ASN A 382 7.20 4.90 -21.79
CA ASN A 382 6.55 3.66 -21.40
C ASN A 382 5.28 3.47 -22.23
N THR A 383 5.11 2.30 -22.84
CA THR A 383 3.88 1.88 -23.51
C THR A 383 3.44 0.55 -22.94
N ARG A 384 2.15 0.40 -22.64
CA ARG A 384 1.55 -0.86 -22.26
C ARG A 384 0.21 -1.04 -22.96
N LEU A 385 -0.01 -2.22 -23.51
CA LEU A 385 -1.30 -2.69 -24.00
C LEU A 385 -1.58 -4.03 -23.35
N SER A 386 -2.76 -4.23 -22.79
CA SER A 386 -3.18 -5.54 -22.28
C SER A 386 -4.62 -5.85 -22.64
N ALA A 387 -4.86 -7.09 -23.04
CA ALA A 387 -6.19 -7.67 -23.20
C ALA A 387 -6.35 -8.82 -22.21
N THR A 388 -7.46 -8.88 -21.49
CA THR A 388 -7.73 -9.95 -20.52
C THR A 388 -9.16 -10.45 -20.67
N TYR A 389 -9.30 -11.73 -20.98
CA TYR A 389 -10.57 -12.43 -20.86
C TYR A 389 -10.63 -13.12 -19.51
N GLU A 390 -11.74 -12.98 -18.78
CA GLU A 390 -12.01 -13.72 -17.56
C GLU A 390 -13.39 -14.37 -17.63
N HIS A 391 -13.48 -15.65 -17.26
CA HIS A 391 -14.71 -16.37 -16.94
C HIS A 391 -14.59 -16.92 -15.52
N ASN A 392 -15.51 -16.56 -14.64
CA ASN A 392 -15.44 -16.83 -13.21
C ASN A 392 -16.82 -17.26 -12.68
N SER A 393 -17.06 -18.56 -12.76
CA SER A 393 -18.26 -19.25 -12.25
C SER A 393 -17.95 -20.01 -10.95
N THR A 394 -18.96 -20.60 -10.32
CA THR A 394 -18.79 -21.38 -9.08
C THR A 394 -18.06 -22.72 -9.27
N ASN A 395 -17.96 -23.23 -10.49
CA ASN A 395 -17.31 -24.50 -10.81
C ASN A 395 -16.14 -24.38 -11.80
N LYS A 396 -15.97 -23.22 -12.44
CA LYS A 396 -14.97 -23.01 -13.49
C LYS A 396 -14.40 -21.60 -13.42
N TYR A 397 -13.09 -21.50 -13.56
CA TYR A 397 -12.39 -20.25 -13.74
C TYR A 397 -11.44 -20.37 -14.92
N ILE A 398 -11.51 -19.42 -15.85
CA ILE A 398 -10.58 -19.28 -16.97
C ILE A 398 -10.19 -17.81 -17.05
N GLN A 399 -8.90 -17.54 -17.07
CA GLN A 399 -8.37 -16.22 -17.38
C GLN A 399 -7.27 -16.37 -18.43
N ASP A 400 -7.29 -15.51 -19.44
CA ASP A 400 -6.17 -15.35 -20.35
C ASP A 400 -5.83 -13.86 -20.47
N GLN A 401 -4.57 -13.51 -20.22
CA GLN A 401 -4.08 -12.15 -20.31
C GLN A 401 -2.90 -12.04 -21.27
N LEU A 402 -3.08 -11.29 -22.34
CA LEU A 402 -2.03 -10.91 -23.28
C LEU A 402 -1.55 -9.49 -22.94
N VAL A 403 -0.22 -9.30 -22.82
CA VAL A 403 0.41 -8.01 -22.53
C VAL A 403 1.51 -7.73 -23.55
N TYR A 404 1.47 -6.53 -24.12
CA TYR A 404 2.62 -5.90 -24.79
C TYR A 404 3.11 -4.75 -23.92
N TYR A 405 4.42 -4.69 -23.70
CA TYR A 405 5.07 -3.63 -22.94
C TYR A 405 6.34 -3.18 -23.65
N ARG A 406 6.58 -1.87 -23.67
CA ARG A 406 7.80 -1.25 -24.16
C ARG A 406 8.25 -0.16 -23.20
N LYS A 407 9.53 -0.16 -22.86
CA LYS A 407 10.21 0.87 -22.07
C LYS A 407 11.44 1.32 -22.84
N LYS A 408 11.52 2.61 -23.10
CA LYS A 408 12.67 3.24 -23.77
C LYS A 408 13.29 4.25 -22.84
N ILE A 409 14.59 4.13 -22.59
CA ILE A 409 15.39 5.09 -21.86
C ILE A 409 16.44 5.65 -22.81
N LYS A 410 16.62 6.96 -22.77
CA LYS A 410 17.79 7.63 -23.34
C LYS A 410 18.34 8.57 -22.29
N THR A 411 19.63 8.47 -22.01
CA THR A 411 20.33 9.32 -21.08
C THR A 411 21.51 9.97 -21.80
N ASN A 412 21.71 11.25 -21.55
CA ASN A 412 22.89 11.98 -21.97
C ASN A 412 23.45 12.69 -20.74
N THR A 413 24.67 12.34 -20.35
CA THR A 413 25.33 12.94 -19.18
C THR A 413 26.66 13.53 -19.58
N ILE A 414 26.82 14.83 -19.40
CA ILE A 414 28.12 15.50 -19.51
C ILE A 414 28.70 15.52 -18.10
N VAL A 415 29.94 15.07 -17.94
CA VAL A 415 30.64 15.05 -16.65
C VAL A 415 31.93 15.84 -16.80
N ASN A 416 32.09 16.82 -15.91
CA ASN A 416 33.27 17.65 -15.78
C ASN A 416 33.98 17.29 -14.46
N GLY A 417 35.26 16.98 -14.53
CA GLY A 417 36.03 16.46 -13.40
C GLY A 417 37.53 16.60 -13.63
N ASP A 418 38.29 15.56 -13.27
CA ASP A 418 39.71 15.48 -13.65
C ASP A 418 39.85 15.30 -15.17
N ASP A 419 38.91 14.59 -15.80
CA ASP A 419 38.73 14.45 -17.25
C ASP A 419 37.27 14.78 -17.62
N ASP A 420 37.08 15.51 -18.70
CA ASP A 420 35.75 15.90 -19.20
C ASP A 420 35.26 14.93 -20.28
N PHE A 421 34.06 14.36 -20.09
CA PHE A 421 33.48 13.39 -21.03
C PHE A 421 31.96 13.47 -21.08
N GLN A 422 31.42 13.00 -22.20
CA GLN A 422 30.00 12.81 -22.45
C GLN A 422 29.67 11.32 -22.48
N VAL A 423 28.59 10.93 -21.79
CA VAL A 423 28.09 9.56 -21.73
C VAL A 423 26.68 9.53 -22.30
N LEU A 424 26.53 8.91 -23.46
CA LEU A 424 25.25 8.60 -24.05
C LEU A 424 24.89 7.16 -23.67
N ASN A 425 23.70 6.96 -23.13
CA ASN A 425 23.18 5.64 -22.81
C ASN A 425 21.78 5.50 -23.39
N THR A 426 21.52 4.43 -24.11
CA THR A 426 20.17 4.09 -24.55
C THR A 426 19.83 2.68 -24.10
N GLY A 427 18.57 2.46 -23.75
CA GLY A 427 18.04 1.15 -23.38
C GLY A 427 16.63 1.01 -23.92
N GLU A 428 16.35 -0.08 -24.62
CA GLU A 428 15.04 -0.37 -25.18
C GLU A 428 14.62 -1.80 -24.84
N LEU A 429 13.76 -1.90 -23.83
CA LEU A 429 13.15 -3.13 -23.39
C LEU A 429 11.75 -3.25 -24.01
N TYR A 430 11.44 -4.37 -24.63
CA TYR A 430 10.06 -4.73 -24.93
C TYR A 430 9.77 -6.20 -24.64
N HIS A 431 8.53 -6.50 -24.29
CA HIS A 431 8.09 -7.87 -24.12
C HIS A 431 6.66 -8.10 -24.57
N ILE A 432 6.41 -9.34 -24.99
CA ILE A 432 5.08 -9.90 -25.16
C ILE A 432 4.94 -11.01 -24.13
N GLN A 433 3.84 -10.99 -23.40
CA GLN A 433 3.55 -11.94 -22.34
C GLN A 433 2.13 -12.48 -22.48
N ASN A 434 1.97 -13.78 -22.23
CA ASN A 434 0.69 -14.43 -22.03
C ASN A 434 0.65 -15.04 -20.63
N ASP A 435 -0.40 -14.77 -19.86
CA ASP A 435 -0.70 -15.38 -18.56
C ASP A 435 -2.07 -16.06 -18.62
N PHE A 436 -2.04 -17.39 -18.75
CA PHE A 436 -3.21 -18.25 -18.81
C PHE A 436 -3.40 -18.98 -17.47
N GLN A 437 -4.63 -18.94 -16.97
CA GLN A 437 -5.04 -19.65 -15.76
C GLN A 437 -6.34 -20.38 -16.02
N SER A 438 -6.42 -21.62 -15.57
CA SER A 438 -7.64 -22.39 -15.60
C SER A 438 -7.80 -23.16 -14.31
N LEU A 439 -9.05 -23.28 -13.87
CA LEU A 439 -9.43 -24.08 -12.72
C LEU A 439 -10.82 -24.67 -12.94
N PHE A 440 -10.93 -25.95 -12.65
CA PHE A 440 -12.18 -26.69 -12.66
C PHE A 440 -12.40 -27.29 -11.28
N LYS A 441 -13.59 -27.09 -10.71
CA LYS A 441 -14.03 -27.67 -9.45
C LYS A 441 -15.07 -28.76 -9.73
N PHE A 442 -14.84 -29.93 -9.16
CA PHE A 442 -15.75 -31.08 -9.23
C PHE A 442 -16.64 -31.15 -7.97
N ASP A 443 -17.69 -31.99 -8.01
CA ASP A 443 -18.72 -32.05 -6.96
C ASP A 443 -18.18 -32.48 -5.59
N ASN A 444 -17.10 -33.27 -5.57
CA ASN A 444 -16.38 -33.68 -4.36
C ASN A 444 -15.43 -32.59 -3.81
N ASN A 445 -15.57 -31.33 -4.24
CA ASN A 445 -14.66 -30.21 -3.92
C ASN A 445 -13.20 -30.37 -4.41
N GLN A 446 -12.86 -31.45 -5.11
CA GLN A 446 -11.59 -31.56 -5.82
C GLN A 446 -11.49 -30.44 -6.85
N THR A 447 -10.33 -29.81 -6.93
CA THR A 447 -10.04 -28.86 -8.01
C THR A 447 -8.91 -29.39 -8.87
N PHE A 448 -8.96 -29.05 -10.15
CA PHE A 448 -7.86 -29.21 -11.09
C PHE A 448 -7.51 -27.82 -11.63
N LYS A 449 -6.26 -27.40 -11.44
CA LYS A 449 -5.76 -26.11 -11.91
C LYS A 449 -4.65 -26.34 -12.93
N ALA A 450 -4.67 -25.58 -14.02
CA ALA A 450 -3.57 -25.50 -14.96
C ALA A 450 -3.26 -24.03 -15.27
N ASN A 451 -2.03 -23.62 -15.00
CA ASN A 451 -1.52 -22.28 -15.23
C ASN A 451 -0.36 -22.35 -16.22
N SER A 452 -0.31 -21.43 -17.16
CA SER A 452 0.79 -21.25 -18.12
C SER A 452 1.14 -19.77 -18.17
N PHE A 453 2.41 -19.47 -17.98
CA PHE A 453 2.96 -18.14 -18.15
C PHE A 453 4.06 -18.21 -19.20
N PHE A 454 3.97 -17.35 -20.21
CA PHE A 454 4.97 -17.23 -21.25
C PHE A 454 5.35 -15.76 -21.41
N ARG A 455 6.64 -15.46 -21.46
CA ARG A 455 7.13 -14.12 -21.83
C ARG A 455 8.31 -14.25 -22.77
N PHE A 456 8.24 -13.52 -23.87
CA PHE A 456 9.37 -13.24 -24.74
C PHE A 456 9.74 -11.77 -24.58
N SER A 457 11.00 -11.52 -24.24
CA SER A 457 11.52 -10.18 -23.97
C SER A 457 12.83 -9.95 -24.70
N PHE A 458 13.05 -8.70 -25.07
CA PHE A 458 14.24 -8.22 -25.74
C PHE A 458 14.67 -6.94 -25.05
N ASN A 459 15.95 -6.83 -24.73
CA ASN A 459 16.58 -5.61 -24.26
C ASN A 459 17.78 -5.31 -25.14
N ASP A 460 17.83 -4.10 -25.68
CA ASP A 460 18.98 -3.60 -26.42
C ASP A 460 19.46 -2.32 -25.76
N GLU A 461 20.73 -2.30 -25.40
CA GLU A 461 21.36 -1.25 -24.64
C GLU A 461 22.65 -0.82 -25.34
N ASP A 462 22.90 0.48 -25.31
CA ASP A 462 24.09 1.09 -25.90
C ASP A 462 24.65 2.10 -24.91
N LEU A 463 25.96 2.07 -24.67
CA LEU A 463 26.70 3.01 -23.85
C LEU A 463 27.87 3.55 -24.67
N GLU A 464 27.80 4.83 -25.00
CA GLU A 464 28.86 5.54 -25.71
C GLU A 464 29.51 6.57 -24.78
N LYS A 465 30.84 6.53 -24.67
CA LYS A 465 31.67 7.49 -23.93
C LYS A 465 32.56 8.22 -24.93
N GLN A 466 32.45 9.55 -24.94
CA GLN A 466 33.25 10.45 -25.78
C GLN A 466 33.91 11.51 -24.90
N HIS A 467 35.17 11.88 -25.16
CA HIS A 467 35.85 12.96 -24.43
C HIS A 467 35.46 14.34 -25.00
N HIS A 468 35.33 15.35 -24.13
CA HIS A 468 34.77 16.66 -24.51
C HIS A 468 35.76 17.60 -25.24
N VAL A 469 37.07 17.34 -25.13
CA VAL A 469 38.14 18.17 -25.71
C VAL A 469 38.88 17.37 -26.78
N ASN A 470 39.31 18.02 -27.88
CA ASN A 470 40.07 17.52 -29.06
C ASN A 470 41.35 16.71 -28.73
N VAL A 471 41.20 15.65 -27.96
CA VAL A 471 42.17 14.63 -27.65
C VAL A 471 41.41 13.34 -27.96
N PRO A 472 41.62 12.71 -29.14
CA PRO A 472 40.96 11.46 -29.51
C PRO A 472 41.56 10.29 -28.71
N LYS A 473 41.50 10.38 -27.38
CA LYS A 473 41.81 9.27 -26.49
C LYS A 473 40.50 8.55 -26.24
N ASP A 474 40.42 7.30 -26.67
CA ASP A 474 39.47 6.29 -26.18
C ASP A 474 37.97 6.65 -26.29
N ASN A 475 37.46 6.96 -27.49
CA ASN A 475 36.02 6.83 -27.75
C ASN A 475 35.63 5.35 -27.59
N ILE A 476 34.66 5.09 -26.72
CA ILE A 476 34.24 3.73 -26.39
C ILE A 476 32.75 3.60 -26.62
N ASN A 477 32.36 2.58 -27.38
CA ASN A 477 30.98 2.17 -27.53
C ASN A 477 30.84 0.71 -27.06
N GLU A 478 30.00 0.51 -26.05
CA GLU A 478 29.65 -0.78 -25.48
C GLU A 478 28.16 -1.05 -25.74
N THR A 479 27.87 -2.03 -26.59
CA THR A 479 26.51 -2.51 -26.81
C THR A 479 26.24 -3.78 -26.02
N PHE A 480 25.05 -3.86 -25.43
CA PHE A 480 24.60 -5.02 -24.67
C PHE A 480 23.20 -5.42 -25.12
N TYR A 481 23.09 -6.68 -25.51
CA TYR A 481 21.91 -7.23 -26.13
C TYR A 481 21.44 -8.46 -25.35
N ASN A 482 20.15 -8.55 -25.04
CA ASN A 482 19.57 -9.65 -24.29
C ASN A 482 18.22 -10.07 -24.87
N LYS A 483 18.15 -11.30 -25.41
CA LYS A 483 16.88 -11.99 -25.64
C LYS A 483 16.61 -12.91 -24.46
N HIS A 484 15.41 -12.84 -23.91
CA HIS A 484 14.99 -13.72 -22.83
C HIS A 484 13.60 -14.29 -23.09
N LEU A 485 13.52 -15.61 -23.16
CA LEU A 485 12.31 -16.39 -23.18
C LEU A 485 12.15 -17.09 -21.85
N VAL A 486 10.96 -17.01 -21.26
CA VAL A 486 10.58 -17.77 -20.07
C VAL A 486 9.21 -18.40 -20.27
N ALA A 487 9.11 -19.68 -19.95
CA ALA A 487 7.87 -20.44 -19.90
C ALA A 487 7.75 -21.09 -18.53
N LYS A 488 6.67 -20.82 -17.81
CA LYS A 488 6.32 -21.49 -16.55
C LYS A 488 5.00 -22.19 -16.72
N ASN A 489 4.96 -23.47 -16.39
CA ASN A 489 3.74 -24.26 -16.40
C ASN A 489 3.54 -24.87 -15.03
N ARG A 490 2.28 -24.92 -14.60
CA ARG A 490 1.91 -25.56 -13.36
C ARG A 490 0.59 -26.28 -13.52
N ILE A 491 0.55 -27.52 -13.05
CA ILE A 491 -0.69 -28.28 -12.90
C ILE A 491 -0.80 -28.65 -11.43
N SER A 492 -1.99 -28.49 -10.85
CA SER A 492 -2.22 -28.89 -9.47
C SER A 492 -3.61 -29.46 -9.27
N SER A 493 -3.74 -30.34 -8.29
CA SER A 493 -5.04 -30.84 -7.83
C SER A 493 -5.12 -30.86 -6.31
N THR A 494 -6.35 -30.79 -5.82
CA THR A 494 -6.67 -30.83 -4.38
C THR A 494 -7.39 -32.11 -4.05
N PHE A 495 -6.95 -32.78 -2.98
CA PHE A 495 -7.53 -34.03 -2.50
C PHE A 495 -7.91 -33.86 -1.03
N ASP A 496 -9.04 -34.44 -0.64
CA ASP A 496 -9.38 -34.58 0.77
C ASP A 496 -8.59 -35.76 1.35
N MET A 497 -7.81 -35.49 2.39
CA MET A 497 -7.01 -36.48 3.08
C MET A 497 -7.08 -36.24 4.60
N LEU A 498 -7.64 -37.22 5.33
CA LEU A 498 -7.83 -37.17 6.78
C LEU A 498 -8.64 -35.93 7.25
N GLY A 499 -9.68 -35.57 6.50
CA GLY A 499 -10.55 -34.42 6.82
C GLY A 499 -9.92 -33.05 6.55
N ASN A 500 -8.79 -33.00 5.84
CA ASN A 500 -8.04 -31.80 5.51
C ASN A 500 -7.64 -31.81 4.02
N SER A 501 -7.09 -30.70 3.53
CA SER A 501 -6.78 -30.54 2.10
C SER A 501 -5.31 -30.84 1.81
N LEU A 502 -5.06 -31.82 0.94
CA LEU A 502 -3.77 -32.11 0.33
C LEU A 502 -3.73 -31.51 -1.08
N TYR A 503 -2.78 -30.61 -1.32
CA TYR A 503 -2.51 -30.03 -2.63
C TYR A 503 -1.30 -30.75 -3.22
N LEU A 504 -1.46 -31.28 -4.42
CA LEU A 504 -0.35 -31.84 -5.19
C LEU A 504 -0.14 -30.95 -6.41
N GLU A 505 1.08 -30.45 -6.57
CA GLU A 505 1.45 -29.54 -7.64
C GLU A 505 2.66 -30.09 -8.40
N LEU A 506 2.58 -30.11 -9.72
CA LEU A 506 3.71 -30.27 -10.62
C LEU A 506 3.96 -28.94 -11.32
N ASN A 507 5.20 -28.46 -11.29
CA ASN A 507 5.58 -27.22 -11.96
C ASN A 507 6.82 -27.43 -12.83
N MET A 508 6.93 -26.62 -13.88
CA MET A 508 8.06 -26.58 -14.78
C MET A 508 8.37 -25.13 -15.12
N LYS A 509 9.63 -24.74 -15.04
CA LYS A 509 10.14 -23.45 -15.50
C LYS A 509 11.26 -23.70 -16.50
N TYR A 510 11.05 -23.24 -17.73
CA TYR A 510 12.07 -23.20 -18.79
C TYR A 510 12.45 -21.76 -19.05
N GLN A 511 13.75 -21.49 -19.11
CA GLN A 511 14.30 -20.19 -19.48
C GLN A 511 15.39 -20.37 -20.51
N LYS A 512 15.41 -19.48 -21.50
CA LYS A 512 16.50 -19.32 -22.45
C LYS A 512 16.86 -17.86 -22.55
N LYS A 513 18.15 -17.55 -22.40
CA LYS A 513 18.71 -16.21 -22.55
C LYS A 513 19.86 -16.23 -23.53
N ASP A 514 19.79 -15.37 -24.53
CA ASP A 514 20.88 -15.13 -25.47
C ASP A 514 21.41 -13.72 -25.16
N MET A 515 22.60 -13.63 -24.58
CA MET A 515 23.24 -12.35 -24.27
C MET A 515 24.42 -12.13 -25.19
N ARG A 516 24.51 -10.93 -25.76
CA ARG A 516 25.64 -10.51 -26.60
C ARG A 516 26.14 -9.18 -26.10
N ASN A 517 27.45 -9.04 -26.06
CA ASN A 517 28.11 -7.81 -25.68
C ASN A 517 29.22 -7.50 -26.69
N THR A 518 29.28 -6.26 -27.16
CA THR A 518 30.26 -5.84 -28.17
C THR A 518 30.86 -4.51 -27.75
N LEU A 519 32.19 -4.48 -27.74
CA LEU A 519 32.99 -3.32 -27.37
C LEU A 519 33.76 -2.82 -28.60
N LYS A 520 33.56 -1.56 -28.94
CA LYS A 520 34.30 -0.85 -30.00
C LYS A 520 35.12 0.28 -29.38
N ILE A 521 36.41 0.32 -29.72
CA ILE A 521 37.36 1.32 -29.22
C ILE A 521 38.26 1.75 -30.38
N GLU A 522 38.52 3.05 -30.47
CA GLU A 522 39.35 3.63 -31.54
C GLU A 522 40.86 3.38 -31.35
N GLU A 523 41.38 3.37 -30.11
CA GLU A 523 42.79 3.05 -29.80
C GLU A 523 42.93 2.01 -28.67
N MET A 524 43.71 0.95 -28.91
CA MET A 524 43.92 -0.16 -27.97
C MET A 524 45.14 0.11 -27.06
N ASN A 525 44.91 0.42 -25.78
CA ASN A 525 45.91 0.44 -24.71
C ASN A 525 45.94 -0.89 -23.91
N THR A 526 46.85 -1.03 -22.94
CA THR A 526 47.06 -2.27 -22.15
C THR A 526 45.85 -2.74 -21.32
N ILE A 527 44.92 -1.86 -20.96
CA ILE A 527 43.72 -2.23 -20.19
C ILE A 527 42.70 -2.96 -21.08
N TRP A 528 42.63 -2.60 -22.37
CA TRP A 528 41.69 -3.17 -23.32
C TRP A 528 42.07 -4.58 -23.79
N GLY A 529 43.32 -5.02 -23.58
CA GLY A 529 43.78 -6.37 -23.94
C GLY A 529 43.10 -7.51 -23.16
N THR A 530 42.47 -7.22 -22.02
CA THR A 530 41.68 -8.20 -21.24
C THR A 530 40.20 -8.24 -21.65
N PHE A 531 39.74 -7.30 -22.49
CA PHE A 531 38.38 -7.30 -23.03
C PHE A 531 38.33 -8.13 -24.31
N LYS A 532 37.19 -8.75 -24.59
CA LYS A 532 36.92 -9.35 -25.91
C LYS A 532 36.10 -8.34 -26.73
N PRO A 533 36.47 -8.05 -28.00
CA PRO A 533 35.71 -7.12 -28.84
C PRO A 533 34.24 -7.50 -29.00
N SER A 534 33.93 -8.79 -28.96
CA SER A 534 32.57 -9.30 -28.91
C SER A 534 32.54 -10.61 -28.11
N GLN A 535 31.46 -10.82 -27.37
CA GLN A 535 31.16 -12.05 -26.66
C GLN A 535 29.67 -12.39 -26.79
N GLU A 536 29.38 -13.67 -26.90
CA GLU A 536 28.02 -14.21 -26.96
C GLU A 536 27.92 -15.40 -26.01
N ILE A 537 26.84 -15.43 -25.23
CA ILE A 537 26.56 -16.51 -24.29
C ILE A 537 25.08 -16.90 -24.38
N ASN A 538 24.86 -18.21 -24.44
CA ASN A 538 23.54 -18.82 -24.40
C ASN A 538 23.36 -19.50 -23.06
N ILE A 539 22.34 -19.09 -22.34
CA ILE A 539 22.04 -19.55 -21.00
C ILE A 539 20.69 -20.26 -21.05
N GLU A 540 20.67 -21.52 -20.61
CA GLU A 540 19.45 -22.33 -20.57
C GLU A 540 19.23 -22.89 -19.18
N ARG A 541 18.00 -22.73 -18.67
CA ARG A 541 17.61 -23.26 -17.36
C ARG A 541 16.32 -24.05 -17.49
N LEU A 542 16.35 -25.30 -17.06
CA LEU A 542 15.17 -26.13 -16.88
C LEU A 542 15.04 -26.48 -15.40
N GLN A 543 13.89 -26.15 -14.82
CA GLN A 543 13.53 -26.54 -13.47
C GLN A 543 12.21 -27.32 -13.52
N VAL A 544 12.19 -28.50 -12.91
CA VAL A 544 10.98 -29.32 -12.77
C VAL A 544 10.78 -29.57 -11.28
N GLY A 545 9.57 -29.30 -10.79
CA GLY A 545 9.24 -29.35 -9.38
C GLY A 545 7.97 -30.15 -9.08
N PHE A 546 7.97 -30.76 -7.89
CA PHE A 546 6.82 -31.37 -7.26
C PHE A 546 6.65 -30.76 -5.87
N SER A 547 5.48 -30.17 -5.61
CA SER A 547 5.20 -29.39 -4.40
C SER A 547 3.98 -29.90 -3.65
N PRO A 548 4.10 -30.99 -2.87
CA PRO A 548 3.04 -31.40 -1.95
C PRO A 548 2.87 -30.35 -0.85
N SER A 549 1.62 -29.95 -0.62
CA SER A 549 1.25 -29.01 0.43
C SER A 549 0.04 -29.53 1.20
N TYR A 550 0.16 -29.65 2.51
CA TYR A 550 -0.92 -30.11 3.38
C TYR A 550 -1.44 -28.96 4.23
N GLN A 551 -2.75 -28.74 4.21
CA GLN A 551 -3.41 -27.67 4.95
C GLN A 551 -4.38 -28.25 5.98
N ILE A 552 -4.12 -27.96 7.25
CA ILE A 552 -4.94 -28.39 8.39
C ILE A 552 -5.76 -27.20 8.86
N LYS A 553 -7.08 -27.38 8.97
CA LYS A 553 -7.99 -26.38 9.55
C LYS A 553 -8.65 -26.93 10.81
N THR A 554 -8.63 -26.17 11.89
CA THR A 554 -9.42 -26.53 13.09
C THR A 554 -10.90 -26.37 12.83
N LYS A 555 -11.76 -27.15 13.52
CA LYS A 555 -13.23 -27.06 13.39
C LYS A 555 -13.82 -25.67 13.62
N SER A 556 -13.13 -24.80 14.38
CA SER A 556 -13.57 -23.43 14.64
C SER A 556 -12.98 -22.39 13.68
N ASP A 557 -12.21 -22.80 12.67
CA ASP A 557 -11.42 -21.95 11.75
C ASP A 557 -10.51 -20.91 12.45
N ARG A 558 -10.23 -21.13 13.74
CA ARG A 558 -9.35 -20.25 14.54
C ARG A 558 -7.89 -20.53 14.26
N SER A 559 -7.54 -21.74 13.84
CA SER A 559 -6.18 -22.12 13.51
C SER A 559 -6.12 -22.76 12.13
N VAL A 560 -5.23 -22.24 11.29
CA VAL A 560 -4.91 -22.81 9.97
C VAL A 560 -3.41 -23.04 9.92
N ILE A 561 -3.01 -24.29 9.68
CA ILE A 561 -1.61 -24.68 9.52
C ILE A 561 -1.41 -25.14 8.09
N LYS A 562 -0.36 -24.67 7.43
CA LYS A 562 0.03 -25.08 6.09
C LYS A 562 1.48 -25.52 6.10
N LEU A 563 1.73 -26.74 5.67
CA LEU A 563 3.06 -27.30 5.44
C LEU A 563 3.24 -27.51 3.94
N ASN A 564 4.22 -26.86 3.35
CA ASN A 564 4.55 -26.97 1.93
C ASN A 564 5.96 -27.54 1.78
N LEU A 565 6.11 -28.60 0.98
CA LEU A 565 7.34 -29.37 0.86
C LEU A 565 7.78 -29.44 -0.62
N PRO A 566 8.11 -28.31 -1.27
CA PRO A 566 8.52 -28.31 -2.67
C PRO A 566 9.91 -28.92 -2.86
N PHE A 567 9.98 -29.89 -3.75
CA PHE A 567 11.21 -30.49 -4.27
C PHE A 567 11.32 -30.13 -5.75
N SER A 568 12.48 -29.68 -6.19
CA SER A 568 12.72 -29.44 -7.61
C SER A 568 14.10 -29.88 -8.04
N TYR A 569 14.19 -30.33 -9.28
CA TYR A 569 15.46 -30.52 -9.99
C TYR A 569 15.66 -29.32 -10.91
N SER A 570 16.82 -28.67 -10.81
CA SER A 570 17.21 -27.55 -11.67
C SER A 570 18.49 -27.91 -12.41
N ARG A 571 18.44 -27.86 -13.74
CA ARG A 571 19.60 -27.91 -14.61
C ARG A 571 19.83 -26.52 -15.19
N TYR A 572 20.99 -25.96 -14.93
CA TYR A 572 21.39 -24.66 -15.42
C TYR A 572 22.65 -24.81 -16.28
N SER A 573 22.60 -24.39 -17.54
CA SER A 573 23.74 -24.44 -18.46
C SER A 573 24.04 -23.08 -19.06
N SER A 574 25.32 -22.89 -19.33
CA SER A 574 25.86 -21.68 -19.95
C SER A 574 26.86 -22.12 -21.01
N ASP A 575 26.58 -21.73 -22.25
CA ASP A 575 27.29 -22.17 -23.43
C ASP A 575 27.81 -20.92 -24.17
N ASN A 576 29.12 -20.85 -24.37
CA ASN A 576 29.79 -19.82 -25.18
C ASN A 576 30.65 -20.48 -26.26
N SER A 577 31.37 -19.69 -27.07
CA SER A 577 32.19 -20.21 -28.17
C SER A 577 33.37 -21.10 -27.73
N GLU A 578 33.78 -21.04 -26.46
CA GLU A 578 35.02 -21.66 -25.95
C GLU A 578 34.77 -22.74 -24.87
N SER A 579 33.61 -22.73 -24.20
CA SER A 579 33.36 -23.55 -23.02
C SER A 579 31.86 -23.80 -22.79
N GLN A 580 31.56 -24.99 -22.26
CA GLN A 580 30.24 -25.37 -21.80
C GLN A 580 30.28 -25.57 -20.28
N LYS A 581 29.47 -24.81 -19.53
CA LYS A 581 29.37 -24.93 -18.07
C LYS A 581 27.97 -25.38 -17.68
N LYS A 582 27.88 -26.25 -16.67
CA LYS A 582 26.62 -26.79 -16.17
C LYS A 582 26.60 -26.84 -14.65
N ASP A 583 25.44 -26.59 -14.07
CA ASP A 583 25.15 -26.75 -12.65
C ASP A 583 23.80 -27.45 -12.51
N GLU A 584 23.81 -28.62 -11.86
CA GLU A 584 22.64 -29.46 -11.68
C GLU A 584 22.39 -29.65 -10.18
N ARG A 585 21.17 -29.35 -9.72
CA ARG A 585 20.86 -29.33 -8.29
C ARG A 585 19.47 -29.86 -8.00
N PHE A 586 19.38 -30.62 -6.91
CA PHE A 586 18.13 -30.86 -6.21
C PHE A 586 17.92 -29.78 -5.16
N ILE A 587 16.78 -29.12 -5.21
CA ILE A 587 16.42 -27.99 -4.37
C ILE A 587 15.18 -28.38 -3.57
N PHE A 588 15.31 -28.37 -2.24
CA PHE A 588 14.21 -28.60 -1.30
C PHE A 588 13.94 -27.32 -0.50
N SER A 589 12.77 -26.70 -0.71
CA SER A 589 12.46 -25.37 -0.18
C SER A 589 11.24 -25.40 0.76
N PRO A 590 11.30 -26.13 1.89
CA PRO A 590 10.16 -26.30 2.77
C PRO A 590 9.69 -24.97 3.34
N SER A 591 8.38 -24.86 3.53
CA SER A 591 7.79 -23.75 4.28
C SER A 591 6.66 -24.21 5.17
N PHE A 592 6.53 -23.53 6.29
CA PHE A 592 5.48 -23.71 7.28
C PHE A 592 4.84 -22.36 7.53
N SER A 593 3.51 -22.30 7.53
CA SER A 593 2.78 -21.14 7.99
C SER A 593 1.67 -21.53 8.97
N TRP A 594 1.48 -20.73 10.00
CA TRP A 594 0.46 -20.91 11.01
C TRP A 594 -0.26 -19.60 11.27
N THR A 595 -1.57 -19.63 11.08
CA THR A 595 -2.47 -18.51 11.31
C THR A 595 -3.36 -18.86 12.49
N TYR A 596 -3.33 -18.04 13.54
CA TYR A 596 -4.08 -18.24 14.77
C TYR A 596 -4.87 -17.01 15.19
N LYS A 597 -6.20 -17.10 15.16
CA LYS A 597 -7.15 -16.09 15.62
C LYS A 597 -7.45 -16.32 17.09
N ILE A 598 -6.79 -15.54 17.96
CA ILE A 598 -6.99 -15.59 19.41
C ILE A 598 -8.43 -15.19 19.74
N ASN A 599 -8.91 -14.10 19.12
CA ASN A 599 -10.29 -13.63 19.16
C ASN A 599 -10.58 -12.78 17.91
N TYR A 600 -11.71 -12.06 17.88
CA TYR A 600 -12.07 -11.23 16.73
C TYR A 600 -11.16 -9.99 16.52
N GLN A 601 -10.35 -9.64 17.51
CA GLN A 601 -9.43 -8.50 17.47
C GLN A 601 -8.00 -8.91 17.19
N TRP A 602 -7.54 -10.01 17.82
CA TRP A 602 -6.16 -10.46 17.81
C TRP A 602 -5.94 -11.64 16.87
N GLU A 603 -4.94 -11.50 16.00
CA GLU A 603 -4.50 -12.55 15.09
C GLU A 603 -2.97 -12.64 15.03
N LEU A 604 -2.47 -13.87 15.02
CA LEU A 604 -1.06 -14.24 14.90
C LEU A 604 -0.84 -14.92 13.54
N TYR A 605 0.25 -14.57 12.87
CA TYR A 605 0.70 -15.23 11.64
C TYR A 605 2.20 -15.49 11.71
N THR A 606 2.56 -16.76 11.87
CA THR A 606 3.94 -17.24 11.86
C THR A 606 4.24 -17.88 10.52
N ARG A 607 5.38 -17.56 9.91
CA ARG A 607 5.89 -18.26 8.73
C ARG A 607 7.38 -18.54 8.85
N LEU A 608 7.76 -19.78 8.54
CA LEU A 608 9.12 -20.27 8.45
C LEU A 608 9.34 -20.80 7.03
N GLY A 609 10.52 -20.60 6.45
CA GLY A 609 10.81 -21.18 5.13
C GLY A 609 12.26 -21.08 4.70
N ARG A 610 12.61 -21.89 3.70
CA ARG A 610 13.87 -21.82 2.96
C ARG A 610 13.58 -21.45 1.51
N ASP A 611 14.32 -20.50 0.96
CA ASP A 611 14.22 -20.09 -0.44
C ASP A 611 15.61 -20.12 -1.09
N PHE A 612 15.72 -20.74 -2.26
CA PHE A 612 16.96 -20.85 -3.03
C PHE A 612 16.79 -20.17 -4.38
N ASP A 613 17.76 -19.33 -4.76
CA ASP A 613 17.76 -18.62 -6.04
C ASP A 613 19.16 -18.49 -6.62
N TYR A 614 19.28 -18.58 -7.95
CA TYR A 614 20.47 -18.14 -8.67
C TYR A 614 20.51 -16.61 -8.75
N VAL A 615 21.72 -16.04 -8.70
CA VAL A 615 21.96 -14.60 -8.62
C VAL A 615 22.73 -14.14 -9.85
N GLU A 616 22.20 -13.12 -10.52
CA GLU A 616 22.85 -12.34 -11.59
C GLU A 616 23.53 -13.16 -12.70
N ASP A 617 22.81 -13.41 -13.79
CA ASP A 617 23.33 -14.17 -14.94
C ASP A 617 24.54 -13.52 -15.63
N ILE A 618 24.73 -12.20 -15.45
CA ILE A 618 25.93 -11.49 -15.94
C ILE A 618 27.23 -12.06 -15.37
N SER A 619 27.19 -12.74 -14.21
CA SER A 619 28.35 -13.42 -13.64
C SER A 619 28.88 -14.56 -14.51
N LEU A 620 28.08 -15.07 -15.45
CA LEU A 620 28.43 -16.17 -16.35
C LEU A 620 29.12 -15.72 -17.64
N LEU A 621 29.13 -14.41 -17.96
CA LEU A 621 29.88 -13.86 -19.08
C LEU A 621 31.38 -14.23 -19.00
N ASP A 622 32.08 -14.20 -20.13
CA ASP A 622 33.47 -14.67 -20.21
C ASP A 622 34.51 -13.56 -20.25
N ALA A 623 34.08 -12.34 -20.60
CA ALA A 623 34.96 -11.19 -20.67
C ALA A 623 34.37 -10.01 -19.87
N PRO A 624 35.25 -9.15 -19.32
CA PRO A 624 34.82 -7.89 -18.72
C PRO A 624 34.02 -7.03 -19.70
N TYR A 625 33.11 -6.22 -19.17
CA TYR A 625 32.38 -5.21 -19.93
C TYR A 625 32.21 -3.92 -19.11
N LEU A 626 31.96 -2.81 -19.80
CA LEU A 626 31.71 -1.51 -19.18
C LEU A 626 30.27 -1.42 -18.70
N ARG A 627 30.07 -1.55 -17.38
CA ARG A 627 28.77 -1.34 -16.72
C ARG A 627 28.41 0.14 -16.62
N GLY A 628 29.38 1.03 -16.69
CA GLY A 628 29.17 2.47 -16.73
C GLY A 628 30.46 3.22 -17.03
N TYR A 629 30.40 4.54 -17.04
CA TYR A 629 31.49 5.40 -17.54
C TYR A 629 32.87 5.20 -16.88
N ARG A 630 32.89 4.73 -15.62
CA ARG A 630 34.09 4.33 -14.87
C ARG A 630 33.95 2.93 -14.24
N ALA A 631 32.84 2.23 -14.48
CA ALA A 631 32.54 0.98 -13.81
C ALA A 631 32.77 -0.20 -14.76
N ILE A 632 33.75 -1.04 -14.45
CA ILE A 632 34.04 -2.28 -15.20
C ILE A 632 33.53 -3.44 -14.38
N TYR A 633 32.67 -4.26 -14.98
CA TYR A 633 32.27 -5.54 -14.39
C TYR A 633 33.19 -6.63 -14.93
N ILE A 634 33.82 -7.39 -14.03
CA ILE A 634 34.62 -8.57 -14.36
C ILE A 634 33.81 -9.79 -13.91
N PRO A 635 33.23 -10.56 -14.85
CA PRO A 635 32.50 -11.78 -14.54
C PRO A 635 33.40 -12.80 -13.85
N SER A 636 32.83 -13.58 -12.92
CA SER A 636 33.54 -14.69 -12.28
C SER A 636 33.42 -16.01 -13.06
N GLY A 637 32.55 -16.05 -14.08
CA GLY A 637 32.24 -17.22 -14.88
C GLY A 637 31.55 -18.35 -14.09
N SER A 638 30.89 -18.03 -12.98
CA SER A 638 30.39 -18.99 -11.99
C SER A 638 28.90 -18.87 -11.73
N PHE A 639 28.22 -19.99 -11.46
CA PHE A 639 26.82 -20.01 -11.06
C PHE A 639 26.64 -19.51 -9.62
N ASN A 640 26.48 -18.19 -9.49
CA ASN A 640 26.23 -17.54 -8.21
C ASN A 640 24.81 -17.87 -7.73
N HIS A 641 24.66 -18.18 -6.45
CA HIS A 641 23.38 -18.51 -5.83
C HIS A 641 23.30 -18.04 -4.39
N SER A 642 22.07 -17.94 -3.90
CA SER A 642 21.73 -17.59 -2.53
C SER A 642 20.78 -18.61 -1.93
N ASP A 643 20.94 -18.87 -0.64
CA ASP A 643 20.10 -19.73 0.18
C ASP A 643 19.62 -18.93 1.39
N ASN A 644 18.32 -18.69 1.46
CA ASN A 644 17.70 -17.79 2.42
C ASN A 644 16.81 -18.57 3.38
N TYR A 645 17.05 -18.42 4.67
CA TYR A 645 16.20 -18.97 5.73
C TYR A 645 15.42 -17.82 6.36
N ASN A 646 14.10 -17.85 6.20
CA ASN A 646 13.19 -16.80 6.59
C ASN A 646 12.36 -17.22 7.80
N ILE A 647 12.32 -16.35 8.80
CA ILE A 647 11.38 -16.40 9.93
C ILE A 647 10.63 -15.08 9.92
N SER A 648 9.31 -15.15 9.80
CA SER A 648 8.45 -13.97 9.88
C SER A 648 7.32 -14.20 10.87
N GLU A 649 7.14 -13.25 11.77
CA GLU A 649 6.06 -13.22 12.74
C GLU A 649 5.23 -11.95 12.53
N ARG A 650 3.91 -12.08 12.50
CA ARG A 650 2.99 -10.95 12.39
C ARG A 650 1.91 -11.03 13.44
N ILE A 651 1.74 -9.92 14.17
CA ILE A 651 0.71 -9.76 15.18
C ILE A 651 -0.20 -8.62 14.76
N ARG A 652 -1.50 -8.90 14.63
CA ARG A 652 -2.53 -7.94 14.26
C ARG A 652 -3.51 -7.75 15.42
N TYR A 653 -3.80 -6.50 15.74
CA TYR A 653 -4.91 -6.11 16.62
C TYR A 653 -5.81 -5.11 15.90
N LYS A 654 -7.11 -5.37 15.90
CA LYS A 654 -8.11 -4.50 15.27
C LYS A 654 -9.32 -4.36 16.18
N ASN A 655 -9.66 -3.11 16.51
CA ASN A 655 -10.90 -2.76 17.18
C ASN A 655 -11.60 -1.66 16.38
N LEU A 656 -12.66 -2.06 15.68
CA LEU A 656 -13.42 -1.17 14.79
C LEU A 656 -14.25 -0.12 15.55
N VAL A 657 -14.75 -0.47 16.74
CA VAL A 657 -15.59 0.43 17.56
C VAL A 657 -14.73 1.55 18.12
N ASP A 658 -13.58 1.18 18.69
CA ASP A 658 -12.63 2.15 19.22
C ASP A 658 -11.72 2.76 18.14
N MET A 659 -11.83 2.32 16.88
CA MET A 659 -10.93 2.69 15.77
C MET A 659 -9.44 2.61 16.14
N LEU A 660 -9.05 1.53 16.84
CA LEU A 660 -7.67 1.26 17.22
C LEU A 660 -7.15 0.07 16.41
N PHE A 661 -6.05 0.27 15.70
CA PHE A 661 -5.40 -0.74 14.89
C PHE A 661 -3.92 -0.79 15.24
N PHE A 662 -3.41 -1.99 15.46
CA PHE A 662 -2.01 -2.24 15.71
C PHE A 662 -1.55 -3.41 14.82
N ASN A 663 -0.40 -3.22 14.21
CA ASN A 663 0.27 -4.22 13.42
C ASN A 663 1.74 -4.27 13.83
N LEU A 664 2.28 -5.47 13.99
CA LEU A 664 3.69 -5.69 14.28
C LEU A 664 4.19 -6.79 13.34
N ASN A 665 5.20 -6.48 12.56
CA ASN A 665 5.88 -7.42 11.67
C ASN A 665 7.32 -7.56 12.14
N ILE A 666 7.74 -8.79 12.39
CA ILE A 666 9.10 -9.15 12.75
C ILE A 666 9.62 -10.08 11.65
N LEU A 667 10.76 -9.77 11.06
CA LEU A 667 11.41 -10.55 10.03
C LEU A 667 12.86 -10.82 10.43
N TYR A 668 13.24 -12.08 10.47
CA TYR A 668 14.63 -12.51 10.49
C TYR A 668 14.93 -13.31 9.23
N ARG A 669 15.98 -12.93 8.52
CA ARG A 669 16.51 -13.65 7.37
C ARG A 669 17.98 -13.92 7.58
N HIS A 670 18.36 -15.18 7.46
CA HIS A 670 19.76 -15.59 7.31
C HIS A 670 20.00 -15.97 5.86
N SER A 671 21.05 -15.42 5.26
CA SER A 671 21.38 -15.65 3.85
C SER A 671 22.78 -16.22 3.73
N SER A 672 22.92 -17.34 3.03
CA SER A 672 24.18 -17.92 2.61
C SER A 672 24.37 -17.74 1.11
N PHE A 673 25.56 -17.36 0.68
CA PHE A 673 25.95 -17.19 -0.72
C PHE A 673 27.20 -18.03 -1.00
N ASN A 674 27.35 -18.52 -2.23
CA ASN A 674 28.60 -19.15 -2.66
C ASN A 674 29.65 -18.14 -3.18
N PHE A 675 29.34 -16.84 -3.12
CA PHE A 675 30.21 -15.78 -3.61
C PHE A 675 30.28 -14.60 -2.64
N ILE A 676 31.34 -13.80 -2.77
CA ILE A 676 31.49 -12.51 -2.10
C ILE A 676 31.76 -11.41 -3.13
N ASN A 677 31.08 -10.27 -2.98
CA ASN A 677 31.32 -9.11 -3.86
C ASN A 677 32.68 -8.49 -3.56
N LYS A 678 33.44 -8.20 -4.62
CA LYS A 678 34.77 -7.64 -4.55
C LYS A 678 34.85 -6.35 -5.38
N TYR A 679 35.36 -5.30 -4.75
CA TYR A 679 35.52 -3.97 -5.33
C TYR A 679 36.98 -3.53 -5.30
N HIS A 680 37.49 -3.02 -6.41
CA HIS A 680 38.80 -2.40 -6.50
C HIS A 680 38.66 -1.05 -7.22
N ASN A 681 39.01 0.05 -6.55
CA ASN A 681 38.79 1.41 -7.05
C ASN A 681 40.12 2.12 -7.30
N THR A 682 40.31 2.65 -8.50
CA THR A 682 41.41 3.53 -8.88
C THR A 682 40.85 4.91 -9.25
N PRO A 683 41.70 5.95 -9.40
CA PRO A 683 41.23 7.26 -9.87
C PRO A 683 40.43 7.15 -11.18
N GLN A 684 40.89 6.33 -12.12
CA GLN A 684 40.26 6.17 -13.43
C GLN A 684 39.09 5.17 -13.41
N TRP A 685 39.23 4.01 -12.77
CA TRP A 685 38.28 2.90 -12.92
C TRP A 685 37.83 2.30 -11.58
N ALA A 686 36.59 1.82 -11.54
CA ALA A 686 36.00 1.03 -10.46
C ALA A 686 35.71 -0.38 -10.99
N TYR A 687 36.49 -1.36 -10.55
CA TYR A 687 36.32 -2.76 -10.90
C TYR A 687 35.39 -3.44 -9.90
N HIS A 688 34.35 -4.09 -10.42
CA HIS A 688 33.43 -4.92 -9.67
C HIS A 688 33.50 -6.36 -10.15
N THR A 689 33.69 -7.29 -9.23
CA THR A 689 33.69 -8.73 -9.53
C THR A 689 33.09 -9.50 -8.36
N THR A 690 32.96 -10.81 -8.54
CA THR A 690 32.62 -11.73 -7.46
C THR A 690 33.71 -12.78 -7.29
N GLU A 691 34.02 -13.13 -6.05
CA GLU A 691 34.97 -14.19 -5.72
C GLU A 691 34.20 -15.39 -5.17
N GLN A 692 34.46 -16.59 -5.68
CA GLN A 692 33.84 -17.83 -5.18
C GLN A 692 34.32 -18.10 -3.75
N HIS A 693 33.43 -17.83 -2.79
CA HIS A 693 33.70 -17.98 -1.37
C HIS A 693 32.38 -18.05 -0.63
N ARG A 694 32.25 -18.97 0.33
CA ARG A 694 31.07 -19.01 1.19
C ARG A 694 30.94 -17.70 1.97
N ASN A 695 29.83 -17.00 1.77
CA ASN A 695 29.55 -15.73 2.40
C ASN A 695 28.20 -15.80 3.12
N GLU A 696 28.09 -15.09 4.24
CA GLU A 696 26.91 -15.12 5.08
C GLU A 696 26.50 -13.71 5.45
N GLY A 697 25.19 -13.47 5.43
CA GLY A 697 24.56 -12.23 5.84
C GLY A 697 23.32 -12.50 6.69
N SER A 698 22.84 -11.46 7.36
CA SER A 698 21.57 -11.54 8.07
C SER A 698 20.84 -10.21 8.06
N LEU A 699 19.52 -10.26 8.00
CA LEU A 699 18.61 -9.13 8.16
C LEU A 699 17.68 -9.43 9.33
N PHE A 700 17.63 -8.54 10.31
CA PHE A 700 16.58 -8.51 11.33
C PHE A 700 15.82 -7.20 11.20
N SER A 701 14.51 -7.27 11.06
CA SER A 701 13.65 -6.09 10.89
C SER A 701 12.42 -6.21 11.77
N VAL A 702 12.10 -5.12 12.46
CA VAL A 702 10.86 -4.95 13.23
C VAL A 702 10.18 -3.70 12.71
N VAL A 703 8.94 -3.83 12.26
CA VAL A 703 8.12 -2.72 11.77
C VAL A 703 6.77 -2.79 12.47
N SER A 704 6.38 -1.71 13.13
CA SER A 704 5.05 -1.59 13.71
C SER A 704 4.30 -0.42 13.09
N ASP A 705 2.98 -0.55 12.98
CA ASP A 705 2.07 0.53 12.64
C ASP A 705 0.94 0.55 13.69
N ILE A 706 0.82 1.64 14.43
CA ILE A 706 -0.24 1.89 15.40
C ILE A 706 -1.07 3.05 14.85
N SER A 707 -2.39 2.88 14.74
CA SER A 707 -3.28 3.96 14.36
C SER A 707 -4.52 4.01 15.25
N LYS A 708 -4.91 5.23 15.63
CA LYS A 708 -6.09 5.50 16.45
C LYS A 708 -6.83 6.70 15.89
N THR A 709 -8.14 6.56 15.69
CA THR A 709 -9.03 7.69 15.36
C THR A 709 -9.98 7.95 16.52
N ILE A 710 -9.94 9.18 17.05
CA ILE A 710 -10.79 9.66 18.13
C ILE A 710 -11.90 10.50 17.50
N ILE A 711 -13.04 9.84 17.21
CA ILE A 711 -14.17 10.43 16.49
C ILE A 711 -14.67 11.74 17.14
N PRO A 712 -14.89 11.83 18.47
CA PRO A 712 -15.40 13.06 19.07
C PRO A 712 -14.52 14.28 18.85
N TRP A 713 -13.21 14.07 18.66
CA TRP A 713 -12.23 15.13 18.44
C TRP A 713 -11.82 15.26 16.97
N LYS A 714 -12.37 14.40 16.09
CA LYS A 714 -11.98 14.26 14.68
C LYS A 714 -10.45 14.23 14.51
N LEU A 715 -9.80 13.47 15.38
CA LEU A 715 -8.35 13.38 15.51
C LEU A 715 -7.91 11.98 15.11
N SER A 716 -7.04 11.88 14.11
CA SER A 716 -6.39 10.65 13.70
C SER A 716 -4.90 10.71 14.00
N LEU A 717 -4.40 9.69 14.68
CA LEU A 717 -3.02 9.54 15.07
C LEU A 717 -2.46 8.25 14.50
N THR A 718 -1.32 8.32 13.83
CA THR A 718 -0.58 7.16 13.33
C THR A 718 0.87 7.25 13.80
N PHE A 719 1.39 6.17 14.36
CA PHE A 719 2.78 6.04 14.77
C PHE A 719 3.37 4.75 14.20
N SER A 720 4.46 4.87 13.45
CA SER A 720 5.11 3.74 12.78
C SER A 720 6.60 3.68 13.12
N PRO A 721 6.99 3.07 14.25
CA PRO A 721 8.38 2.83 14.57
C PRO A 721 8.92 1.61 13.79
N SER A 722 10.19 1.68 13.39
CA SER A 722 10.88 0.57 12.76
C SER A 722 12.35 0.51 13.13
N TYR A 723 12.86 -0.71 13.19
CA TYR A 723 14.28 -0.99 13.43
C TYR A 723 14.75 -2.07 12.48
N THR A 724 15.86 -1.80 11.78
CA THR A 724 16.49 -2.74 10.85
C THR A 724 17.95 -2.91 11.21
N HIS A 725 18.38 -4.16 11.34
CA HIS A 725 19.75 -4.58 11.59
C HIS A 725 20.24 -5.49 10.46
N ILE A 726 21.31 -5.08 9.77
CA ILE A 726 21.86 -5.78 8.60
C ILE A 726 23.31 -6.14 8.90
N LYS A 727 23.65 -7.42 8.71
CA LYS A 727 25.04 -7.89 8.67
C LYS A 727 25.36 -8.31 7.25
N SER A 728 26.44 -7.78 6.70
CA SER A 728 26.94 -8.13 5.38
C SER A 728 28.47 -8.21 5.37
N ARG A 729 29.02 -8.93 4.39
CA ARG A 729 30.46 -8.99 4.15
C ARG A 729 30.75 -8.73 2.68
N LEU A 730 31.85 -8.04 2.43
CA LEU A 730 32.35 -7.74 1.09
C LEU A 730 33.88 -7.65 1.12
N ILE A 731 34.52 -7.62 -0.05
CA ILE A 731 35.93 -7.33 -0.20
C ILE A 731 36.07 -5.96 -0.88
N GLN A 732 36.86 -5.06 -0.30
CA GLN A 732 37.24 -3.80 -0.97
C GLN A 732 38.74 -3.63 -0.84
N GLN A 733 39.42 -3.45 -1.99
CA GLN A 733 40.88 -3.26 -2.02
C GLN A 733 41.61 -4.42 -1.32
N ASP A 734 41.17 -5.64 -1.64
CA ASP A 734 41.63 -6.91 -1.06
C ASP A 734 41.47 -7.07 0.46
N MET A 735 40.85 -6.10 1.14
CA MET A 735 40.49 -6.22 2.53
C MET A 735 39.08 -6.77 2.69
N ARG A 736 38.95 -7.77 3.56
CA ARG A 736 37.64 -8.31 3.96
C ARG A 736 36.94 -7.36 4.93
N ILE A 737 35.80 -6.84 4.53
CA ILE A 737 34.97 -5.94 5.32
C ILE A 737 33.79 -6.69 5.90
N ARG A 738 33.65 -6.64 7.23
CA ARG A 738 32.44 -7.06 7.95
C ARG A 738 31.67 -5.81 8.31
N ASN A 739 30.52 -5.60 7.70
CA ASN A 739 29.69 -4.42 7.92
C ASN A 739 28.43 -4.77 8.69
N ILE A 740 28.14 -3.99 9.72
CA ILE A 740 26.92 -4.04 10.51
C ILE A 740 26.25 -2.68 10.37
N THR A 741 25.07 -2.67 9.76
CA THR A 741 24.25 -1.46 9.58
C THR A 741 23.03 -1.55 10.49
N ASN A 742 22.77 -0.47 11.23
CA ASN A 742 21.56 -0.33 12.01
C ASN A 742 20.82 0.92 11.54
N ILE A 743 19.51 0.79 11.37
CA ILE A 743 18.61 1.87 10.98
C ILE A 743 17.46 1.86 11.97
N LEU A 744 17.35 2.91 12.77
CA LEU A 744 16.19 3.19 13.60
C LEU A 744 15.40 4.31 12.93
N SER A 745 14.11 4.12 12.70
CA SER A 745 13.25 5.17 12.18
C SER A 745 11.92 5.20 12.90
N PHE A 746 11.29 6.36 12.92
CA PHE A 746 9.91 6.51 13.33
C PHE A 746 9.22 7.51 12.41
N SER A 747 7.93 7.31 12.20
CA SER A 747 7.06 8.34 11.65
C SER A 747 5.86 8.54 12.55
N ALA A 748 5.49 9.79 12.81
CA ALA A 748 4.26 10.16 13.48
C ALA A 748 3.44 11.06 12.56
N LYS A 749 2.19 10.69 12.31
CA LYS A 749 1.23 11.50 11.55
C LYS A 749 0.05 11.84 12.46
N THR A 750 -0.27 13.12 12.50
CA THR A 750 -1.44 13.66 13.19
C THR A 750 -2.31 14.37 12.17
N GLU A 751 -3.58 14.03 12.12
CA GLU A 751 -4.58 14.76 11.36
C GLU A 751 -5.70 15.18 12.29
N TRP A 752 -5.94 16.48 12.40
CA TRP A 752 -6.91 17.04 13.31
C TRP A 752 -7.85 17.98 12.58
N LYS A 753 -9.14 17.62 12.58
CA LYS A 753 -10.22 18.43 12.02
C LYS A 753 -10.96 19.12 13.16
N ALA A 754 -10.29 20.07 13.81
CA ALA A 754 -10.79 20.75 15.01
C ALA A 754 -12.20 21.32 14.84
N ILE A 755 -12.45 21.96 13.68
CA ILE A 755 -13.73 22.52 13.27
C ILE A 755 -13.90 22.32 11.76
N GLU A 756 -15.11 22.43 11.21
CA GLU A 756 -15.35 22.25 9.76
C GLU A 756 -14.53 23.19 8.88
N LYS A 757 -14.14 24.35 9.42
CA LYS A 757 -13.38 25.37 8.69
C LYS A 757 -11.86 25.22 8.79
N PHE A 758 -11.36 24.24 9.53
CA PHE A 758 -9.92 24.12 9.79
C PHE A 758 -9.46 22.66 9.90
N THR A 759 -8.46 22.31 9.09
CA THR A 759 -7.78 21.02 9.14
C THR A 759 -6.29 21.26 9.36
N LEU A 760 -5.71 20.53 10.32
CA LEU A 760 -4.27 20.47 10.54
C LEU A 760 -3.79 19.06 10.22
N ILE A 761 -2.73 18.97 9.41
CA ILE A 761 -2.00 17.73 9.16
C ILE A 761 -0.54 17.98 9.55
N TYR A 762 -0.01 17.18 10.47
CA TYR A 762 1.37 17.25 10.91
C TYR A 762 2.02 15.88 10.78
N ASN A 763 3.09 15.82 9.98
CA ASN A 763 3.89 14.63 9.77
C ASN A 763 5.29 14.86 10.30
N VAL A 764 5.82 13.91 11.04
CA VAL A 764 7.19 13.89 11.53
C VAL A 764 7.82 12.57 11.16
N LEU A 765 9.04 12.62 10.66
CA LEU A 765 9.88 11.46 10.38
C LEU A 765 11.26 11.69 10.94
N GLY A 766 11.73 10.75 11.75
CA GLY A 766 13.09 10.73 12.27
C GLY A 766 13.76 9.44 11.89
N ARG A 767 15.04 9.52 11.50
CA ARG A 767 15.85 8.36 11.14
C ARG A 767 17.26 8.52 11.69
N GLY A 768 17.76 7.47 12.31
CA GLY A 768 19.14 7.32 12.75
C GLY A 768 19.78 6.13 12.05
N THR A 769 20.88 6.36 11.35
CA THR A 769 21.65 5.28 10.71
C THR A 769 23.07 5.26 11.26
N TRP A 770 23.54 4.10 11.67
CA TRP A 770 24.94 3.91 12.07
C TRP A 770 25.48 2.58 11.56
N ASN A 771 26.67 2.64 10.99
CA ASN A 771 27.42 1.50 10.52
C ASN A 771 28.64 1.25 11.41
N LYS A 772 28.85 -0.01 11.75
CA LYS A 772 30.08 -0.50 12.36
C LYS A 772 30.73 -1.48 11.42
N ASN A 773 31.96 -1.19 11.02
CA ASN A 773 32.78 -2.14 10.28
C ASN A 773 34.19 -2.20 10.85
N ASN A 774 34.97 -3.18 10.41
CA ASN A 774 36.31 -3.47 10.92
C ASN A 774 37.40 -2.50 10.43
N ILE A 775 37.08 -1.56 9.54
CA ILE A 775 38.02 -0.56 9.01
C ILE A 775 37.70 0.83 9.55
N ARG A 776 36.41 1.14 9.71
CA ARG A 776 35.88 2.44 10.06
C ARG A 776 34.58 2.28 10.84
N GLU A 777 34.48 2.93 11.99
CA GLU A 777 33.19 3.14 12.63
C GLU A 777 32.58 4.44 12.08
N THR A 778 31.35 4.37 11.57
CA THR A 778 30.67 5.58 11.10
C THR A 778 29.88 6.16 12.27
N LEU A 779 29.94 7.47 12.43
CA LEU A 779 29.16 8.20 13.42
C LEU A 779 27.66 8.08 13.10
N LEU A 780 26.81 8.13 14.13
CA LEU A 780 25.36 8.16 13.95
C LEU A 780 24.97 9.36 13.06
N LEU A 781 24.39 9.06 11.91
CA LEU A 781 23.80 10.07 11.02
C LEU A 781 22.31 10.17 11.34
N LYS A 782 21.86 11.39 11.63
CA LYS A 782 20.46 11.69 11.95
C LYS A 782 19.84 12.49 10.82
N ASP A 783 18.71 12.00 10.36
CA ASP A 783 17.82 12.68 9.43
C ASP A 783 16.52 12.99 10.19
N PHE A 784 16.03 14.21 10.05
CA PHE A 784 14.75 14.62 10.62
C PHE A 784 14.00 15.45 9.60
N SER A 785 12.76 15.08 9.30
CA SER A 785 11.87 15.84 8.44
C SER A 785 10.52 16.02 9.10
N GLN A 786 9.97 17.21 8.99
CA GLN A 786 8.62 17.52 9.44
C GLN A 786 7.88 18.30 8.36
N ASN A 787 6.59 18.03 8.26
CA ASN A 787 5.68 18.68 7.32
C ASN A 787 4.44 19.09 8.08
N LEU A 788 4.09 20.38 8.03
CA LEU A 788 2.87 20.94 8.60
C LEU A 788 2.03 21.51 7.46
N SER A 789 0.83 20.98 7.27
CA SER A 789 -0.17 21.53 6.36
C SER A 789 -1.38 22.02 7.14
N LEU A 790 -1.71 23.29 6.94
CA LEU A 790 -2.87 23.96 7.52
C LEU A 790 -3.85 24.28 6.39
N PHE A 791 -5.09 23.88 6.55
CA PHE A 791 -6.17 24.20 5.62
C PHE A 791 -7.21 25.05 6.34
N PHE A 792 -7.62 26.13 5.71
CA PHE A 792 -8.64 27.03 6.21
C PHE A 792 -9.73 27.22 5.15
N PHE A 793 -10.98 27.07 5.56
CA PHE A 793 -12.16 27.16 4.70
C PHE A 793 -13.09 28.27 5.21
N PRO A 794 -12.83 29.55 4.87
CA PRO A 794 -13.66 30.67 5.32
C PRO A 794 -15.14 30.48 4.93
N THR A 795 -15.35 29.96 3.71
CA THR A 795 -16.65 29.62 3.12
C THR A 795 -16.56 28.25 2.43
N LYS A 796 -17.71 27.68 2.02
CA LYS A 796 -17.74 26.42 1.24
C LYS A 796 -17.12 26.57 -0.17
N GLN A 797 -16.90 27.80 -0.62
CA GLN A 797 -16.38 28.11 -1.96
C GLN A 797 -14.88 28.39 -1.94
N ILE A 798 -14.31 28.78 -0.80
CA ILE A 798 -12.91 29.20 -0.69
C ILE A 798 -12.13 28.14 0.08
N ASP A 799 -11.10 27.58 -0.55
CA ASP A 799 -10.11 26.71 0.09
C ASP A 799 -8.78 27.47 0.18
N LEU A 800 -8.20 27.62 1.38
CA LEU A 800 -6.88 28.20 1.58
C LEU A 800 -5.97 27.17 2.25
N SER A 801 -4.72 27.07 1.82
CA SER A 801 -3.75 26.20 2.48
C SER A 801 -2.37 26.83 2.60
N ILE A 802 -1.70 26.44 3.68
CA ILE A 802 -0.31 26.77 3.97
C ILE A 802 0.40 25.45 4.28
N THR A 803 1.50 25.18 3.59
CA THR A 803 2.34 24.02 3.86
C THR A 803 3.75 24.47 4.20
N ALA A 804 4.27 24.01 5.32
CA ALA A 804 5.63 24.26 5.77
C ALA A 804 6.38 22.93 5.92
N ASP A 805 7.46 22.76 5.16
CA ASP A 805 8.36 21.63 5.30
C ASP A 805 9.65 22.09 5.98
N HIS A 806 10.16 21.29 6.91
CA HIS A 806 11.49 21.46 7.46
C HIS A 806 12.24 20.15 7.41
N VAL A 807 13.44 20.19 6.86
CA VAL A 807 14.29 19.02 6.71
C VAL A 807 15.67 19.32 7.25
N LEU A 808 16.15 18.44 8.13
CA LEU A 808 17.41 18.55 8.85
C LEU A 808 18.25 17.30 8.59
N TYR A 809 19.46 17.49 8.07
CA TYR A 809 20.40 16.41 7.76
C TYR A 809 21.72 16.60 8.50
N GLU A 810 22.19 15.57 9.21
CA GLU A 810 23.51 15.59 9.83
C GLU A 810 24.61 15.30 8.78
N LYS A 811 25.32 16.34 8.32
CA LYS A 811 26.41 16.22 7.33
C LYS A 811 27.66 15.57 7.92
N LYS A 812 28.00 15.97 9.14
CA LYS A 812 29.09 15.43 9.98
C LYS A 812 28.59 15.46 11.42
N LYS A 813 29.23 14.71 12.34
CA LYS A 813 28.86 14.72 13.75
C LYS A 813 28.66 16.15 14.26
N ASN A 814 27.45 16.44 14.73
CA ASN A 814 27.00 17.73 15.24
C ASN A 814 27.05 18.91 14.23
N LYS A 815 27.05 18.64 12.92
CA LYS A 815 26.94 19.67 11.86
C LYS A 815 25.74 19.35 10.98
N TYR A 816 24.73 20.20 11.05
CA TYR A 816 23.45 20.00 10.38
C TYR A 816 23.26 20.94 9.18
N LEU A 817 22.60 20.43 8.15
CA LEU A 817 22.03 21.20 7.05
C LEU A 817 20.53 21.30 7.30
N SER A 818 19.98 22.50 7.21
CA SER A 818 18.56 22.78 7.48
C SER A 818 17.95 23.45 6.26
N PHE A 819 16.80 22.93 5.82
CA PHE A 819 16.03 23.45 4.70
C PHE A 819 14.59 23.68 5.14
N PHE A 820 14.07 24.89 4.93
CA PHE A 820 12.70 25.28 5.26
C PHE A 820 11.96 25.69 3.99
N PHE A 821 10.89 24.98 3.63
CA PHE A 821 10.03 25.33 2.51
C PHE A 821 8.69 25.86 3.02
N LEU A 822 8.15 26.85 2.31
CA LEU A 822 6.83 27.40 2.56
C LEU A 822 6.06 27.49 1.25
N ASP A 823 4.89 26.88 1.21
CA ASP A 823 3.97 26.94 0.08
C ASP A 823 2.63 27.50 0.51
N LEU A 824 1.98 28.23 -0.40
CA LEU A 824 0.63 28.74 -0.24
C LEU A 824 -0.23 28.27 -1.42
N ALA A 825 -1.48 27.92 -1.13
CA ALA A 825 -2.47 27.72 -2.18
C ALA A 825 -3.81 28.35 -1.79
N ALA A 826 -4.55 28.79 -2.80
CA ALA A 826 -5.90 29.29 -2.67
C ALA A 826 -6.74 28.76 -3.84
N SER A 827 -7.97 28.32 -3.58
CA SER A 827 -8.93 28.03 -4.64
C SER A 827 -10.31 28.60 -4.35
N TYR A 828 -11.02 28.94 -5.42
CA TYR A 828 -12.38 29.46 -5.41
C TYR A 828 -13.27 28.63 -6.32
N LYS A 829 -14.31 28.01 -5.74
CA LYS A 829 -15.28 27.16 -6.42
C LYS A 829 -16.51 27.98 -6.80
N TYR A 830 -16.80 28.02 -8.10
CA TYR A 830 -18.01 28.62 -8.65
C TYR A 830 -18.72 27.63 -9.57
N LYS A 831 -19.87 27.11 -9.13
CA LYS A 831 -20.64 26.06 -9.81
C LYS A 831 -19.76 24.84 -10.11
N ARG A 832 -19.52 24.56 -11.40
CA ARG A 832 -18.70 23.45 -11.90
C ARG A 832 -17.23 23.82 -12.12
N MET A 833 -16.85 25.06 -11.86
CA MET A 833 -15.52 25.60 -12.08
C MET A 833 -14.80 25.82 -10.75
N GLU A 834 -13.50 25.53 -10.70
CA GLU A 834 -12.62 25.85 -9.58
C GLU A 834 -11.40 26.61 -10.10
N PHE A 835 -11.21 27.82 -9.62
CA PHE A 835 -10.07 28.68 -9.92
C PHE A 835 -9.04 28.52 -8.81
N GLY A 836 -7.80 28.14 -9.14
CA GLY A 836 -6.75 27.90 -8.16
C GLY A 836 -5.52 28.76 -8.41
N ILE A 837 -4.86 29.20 -7.33
CA ILE A 837 -3.55 29.83 -7.33
C ILE A 837 -2.66 29.05 -6.37
N THR A 838 -1.44 28.77 -6.79
CA THR A 838 -0.41 28.12 -5.97
C THR A 838 0.88 28.93 -6.04
N ALA A 839 1.57 29.01 -4.91
CA ALA A 839 2.87 29.66 -4.76
C ALA A 839 3.77 28.71 -3.96
N ASN A 840 4.75 28.10 -4.63
CA ASN A 840 5.63 27.09 -4.03
C ASN A 840 7.00 27.68 -3.72
N ASN A 841 7.66 27.14 -2.69
CA ASN A 841 9.01 27.49 -2.24
C ASN A 841 9.22 29.00 -2.02
N LEU A 842 8.31 29.66 -1.29
CA LEU A 842 8.34 31.10 -1.03
C LEU A 842 9.62 31.58 -0.31
N LEU A 843 10.28 30.69 0.44
CA LEU A 843 11.56 30.93 1.10
C LEU A 843 12.76 30.82 0.14
N ASN A 844 12.53 30.41 -1.11
CA ASN A 844 13.47 30.41 -2.21
C ASN A 844 14.77 29.63 -1.94
N ASN A 845 14.67 28.44 -1.35
CA ASN A 845 15.84 27.53 -1.32
C ASN A 845 16.09 27.02 -2.73
N ASP A 846 17.30 27.22 -3.22
CA ASP A 846 17.71 26.96 -4.61
C ASP A 846 18.74 25.83 -4.73
N ILE A 847 19.31 25.38 -3.62
CA ILE A 847 20.35 24.35 -3.59
C ILE A 847 20.04 23.36 -2.48
N PHE A 848 20.14 22.07 -2.82
CA PHE A 848 20.11 20.97 -1.87
C PHE A 848 21.48 20.32 -1.77
N SER A 849 21.87 19.92 -0.56
CA SER A 849 23.06 19.10 -0.37
C SER A 849 22.84 18.00 0.64
N ILE A 850 23.44 16.83 0.39
CA ILE A 850 23.29 15.63 1.20
C ILE A 850 24.59 14.85 1.29
N THR A 851 24.86 14.24 2.45
CA THR A 851 25.88 13.21 2.60
C THR A 851 25.22 11.87 2.83
N SER A 852 25.58 10.87 2.01
CA SER A 852 25.19 9.48 2.21
C SER A 852 26.43 8.62 2.45
N VAL A 853 26.26 7.52 3.19
CA VAL A 853 27.34 6.56 3.48
C VAL A 853 26.88 5.17 3.05
N SER A 854 27.73 4.49 2.28
CA SER A 854 27.53 3.11 1.86
C SER A 854 28.72 2.30 2.36
N THR A 855 28.47 1.40 3.33
CA THR A 855 29.48 0.57 4.00
C THR A 855 30.68 1.37 4.50
N VAL A 856 31.76 1.48 3.69
CA VAL A 856 33.00 2.20 4.00
C VAL A 856 33.17 3.50 3.21
N ASN A 857 32.36 3.73 2.18
CA ASN A 857 32.44 4.86 1.26
C ASN A 857 31.43 5.95 1.64
N SER A 858 31.77 7.22 1.42
CA SER A 858 30.85 8.34 1.62
C SER A 858 30.70 9.18 0.36
N TYR A 859 29.51 9.70 0.13
CA TYR A 859 29.16 10.49 -1.04
C TYR A 859 28.51 11.79 -0.58
N PHE A 860 29.10 12.92 -0.94
CA PHE A 860 28.48 14.24 -0.78
C PHE A 860 27.96 14.69 -2.13
N GLN A 861 26.68 15.01 -2.20
CA GLN A 861 26.02 15.47 -3.42
C GLN A 861 25.42 16.85 -3.19
N GLN A 862 25.50 17.71 -4.18
CA GLN A 862 24.81 19.00 -4.21
C GLN A 862 24.14 19.21 -5.57
N MET A 863 22.90 19.72 -5.58
CA MET A 863 22.11 19.92 -6.80
C MET A 863 21.16 21.12 -6.64
N PRO A 864 20.71 21.74 -7.75
CA PRO A 864 19.73 22.81 -7.67
C PRO A 864 18.35 22.25 -7.29
N LEU A 865 17.60 23.07 -6.56
CA LEU A 865 16.18 22.91 -6.27
C LEU A 865 15.37 23.81 -7.18
N ARG A 866 14.10 23.46 -7.38
CA ARG A 866 13.14 24.34 -8.04
C ARG A 866 12.94 25.58 -7.17
N GLY A 867 13.12 26.77 -7.75
CA GLY A 867 12.98 28.04 -7.05
C GLY A 867 11.53 28.39 -6.70
N ARG A 868 11.25 29.67 -6.48
CA ARG A 868 9.88 30.18 -6.29
C ARG A 868 9.04 29.98 -7.54
N GLU A 869 7.91 29.31 -7.40
CA GLU A 869 7.02 29.02 -8.53
C GLU A 869 5.61 29.50 -8.24
N PHE A 870 4.98 30.16 -9.22
CA PHE A 870 3.59 30.59 -9.11
C PHE A 870 2.79 30.00 -10.25
N MET A 871 1.61 29.45 -9.96
CA MET A 871 0.75 28.86 -10.98
C MET A 871 -0.72 29.18 -10.71
N PHE A 872 -1.39 29.64 -11.75
CA PHE A 872 -2.85 29.74 -11.81
C PHE A 872 -3.40 28.49 -12.50
N SER A 873 -4.58 28.03 -12.07
CA SER A 873 -5.27 26.91 -12.70
C SER A 873 -6.77 27.11 -12.74
N LEU A 874 -7.40 26.54 -13.76
CA LEU A 874 -8.82 26.41 -13.93
C LEU A 874 -9.17 24.94 -14.05
N LYS A 875 -10.04 24.46 -13.17
CA LYS A 875 -10.60 23.10 -13.19
C LYS A 875 -12.10 23.17 -13.48
N PHE A 876 -12.60 22.25 -14.30
CA PHE A 876 -14.01 22.10 -14.66
C PHE A 876 -14.45 20.65 -14.44
N ASN A 877 -15.52 20.43 -13.67
CA ASN A 877 -16.09 19.12 -13.40
C ASN A 877 -17.42 18.96 -14.16
N PHE A 878 -17.70 17.79 -14.74
CA PHE A 878 -18.94 17.57 -15.51
C PHE A 878 -19.77 16.34 -15.12
#